data_AF-A0A4R8DKW0-F1
#
_entry.id   AF-A0A4R8DKW0-F1
#
_cell.length_a   1.000
_cell.length_b   1.000
_cell.length_c   1.000
_cell.angle_alpha   90.00
_cell.angle_beta   90.00
_cell.angle_gamma   90.00
#
_symmetry.space_group_name_H-M   'P 1'
#
loop_
_entity.id
_entity.type
_entity.pdbx_description
1 polymer ?
#
loop_
_entity_poly.entity_id
_entity_poly.type
_entity_poly.pdbx_seq_one_letter_code
_entity_poly.pdbx_strand_id
1 'polypeptide(L)'
;MVSEDSADGGAEGGADEGSARRRSALLPAAVAAVVVAAVFAASGIIRGTFPFGSLSRSTNDLGTQYIPFFAHLWDVLHGQAQGDLLFNWQSAFGVGFLADVGVDLGSPLSLLVGLFPRDQIDLAVYVVTTLKLSLAAAAMAAVLLKMHPGPRWVAATLGVSYGVCGWALDDGAYVPMWLDGLIALPMFFLVAEWSLRRTNRVLSVLVVAVFWLSNFYTAYMATIAGGIYLLARLLTSDLSWSLRLRSVVRHGVSFALGMALVAPILLPIVTTNRAATPSPSGIFHPSAWDVFLSRLLPLSEGVGRTASLYVGTIALLLALTMPFNKFVPWRPKAVWVITTVLTALSFRWAPTQEFWHAFDTPNGSQYRETFVLCGVLVVVAWVSVAHKLPGPIALLGGAVLLALIAVLSDGSPLLTEHWTEVLIASGAVTVVAFGTIWTLRQFPRTRRVKWPVVAAFAVLLVVVAVETTWTAVITDEQRSKVLSTSVAPWNDLQTTRYDALRAADGWPEYRTEPGTSVTPNDPILLGGQGAGLYSSLLPHSVNEMMTALGFGWSGYGRAARTLDNPVTDTIFSVGARMRLVDGNPQVTRATVPPLVTVRRRLDAAVPVDTNAPNAYAAQERLLGTKVYDVPKYKGTRFATGDVKLVAACKAGSTAYLYMPRVGGRARLADGEWHELSSSRRPGINTSSAMIGLGTVPASGVVLVEVNFGDAPQGIPPRNALGCLDQQALSSAVEKLRATGATDVETGGHSLHATLPAGSKGWAVVGVPKIDGWTCKVAGGKPQTPRNFGGLIAVPLTGTADRVDCTFVPPGLLRGLAIGAAAAVATLGIVLIGAVRRRRRSAS
;
A
#
# COMPACT_ATOMS: atom_id res chain seq x y z
N MET A 1 40.73 -17.47 -54.98
CA MET A 1 41.12 -18.82 -54.50
C MET A 1 41.83 -18.58 -53.17
N VAL A 2 41.14 -18.59 -52.02
CA VAL A 2 40.58 -19.72 -51.26
C VAL A 2 41.66 -20.68 -50.76
N SER A 3 41.86 -20.69 -49.42
CA SER A 3 42.06 -21.82 -48.49
C SER A 3 42.87 -21.31 -47.29
N GLU A 4 42.24 -21.00 -46.15
CA GLU A 4 41.95 -21.89 -45.02
C GLU A 4 43.14 -22.02 -44.07
N ASP A 5 42.99 -21.45 -42.86
CA ASP A 5 43.70 -21.94 -41.69
C ASP A 5 42.73 -21.95 -40.50
N SER A 6 42.57 -23.16 -39.96
CA SER A 6 41.65 -23.59 -38.93
C SER A 6 42.08 -23.11 -37.55
N ALA A 7 41.18 -22.45 -36.82
CA ALA A 7 41.30 -22.20 -35.39
C ALA A 7 40.14 -22.87 -34.65
N ASP A 8 40.35 -24.10 -34.21
CA ASP A 8 39.51 -24.77 -33.22
C ASP A 8 40.32 -24.93 -31.92
N GLY A 9 39.83 -24.31 -30.85
CA GLY A 9 40.56 -24.21 -29.57
C GLY A 9 39.94 -23.25 -28.54
N GLY A 10 38.63 -22.99 -28.60
CA GLY A 10 37.98 -21.90 -27.86
C GLY A 10 36.89 -22.29 -26.85
N ALA A 11 36.76 -23.56 -26.44
CA ALA A 11 35.62 -24.00 -25.64
C ALA A 11 35.85 -24.10 -24.11
N GLU A 12 37.09 -24.26 -23.62
CA GLU A 12 37.32 -24.48 -22.18
C GLU A 12 37.65 -23.21 -21.36
N GLY A 13 38.17 -22.14 -21.99
CA GLY A 13 38.52 -20.89 -21.27
C GLY A 13 37.34 -19.97 -20.91
N GLY A 14 36.17 -20.14 -21.53
CA GLY A 14 35.02 -19.24 -21.35
C GLY A 14 34.18 -19.52 -20.10
N ALA A 15 34.22 -20.75 -19.57
CA ALA A 15 33.46 -21.14 -18.38
C ALA A 15 34.10 -20.62 -17.09
N ASP A 16 35.44 -20.60 -17.01
CA ASP A 16 36.18 -20.24 -15.80
C ASP A 16 36.25 -18.71 -15.61
N GLU A 17 36.41 -17.94 -16.70
CA GLU A 17 36.29 -16.47 -16.65
C GLU A 17 34.85 -16.01 -16.29
N GLY A 18 33.83 -16.72 -16.78
CA GLY A 18 32.43 -16.45 -16.45
C GLY A 18 32.09 -16.69 -14.97
N SER A 19 32.67 -17.75 -14.39
CA SER A 19 32.59 -18.10 -12.97
C SER A 19 33.28 -17.06 -12.09
N ALA A 20 34.53 -16.70 -12.41
CA ALA A 20 35.30 -15.69 -11.67
C ALA A 20 34.61 -14.31 -11.68
N ARG A 21 34.04 -13.91 -12.82
CA ARG A 21 33.34 -12.63 -12.97
C ARG A 21 31.99 -12.60 -12.24
N ARG A 22 31.26 -13.73 -12.14
CA ARG A 22 30.06 -13.84 -11.29
C ARG A 22 30.41 -13.76 -9.80
N ARG A 23 31.45 -14.46 -9.36
CA ARG A 23 31.95 -14.37 -7.97
C ARG A 23 32.39 -12.94 -7.61
N SER A 24 32.85 -12.15 -8.58
CA SER A 24 33.32 -10.78 -8.34
C SER A 24 32.24 -9.75 -7.98
N ALA A 25 30.98 -9.99 -8.37
CA ALA A 25 29.86 -9.06 -8.12
C ALA A 25 29.01 -9.42 -6.89
N LEU A 26 29.02 -10.69 -6.47
CA LEU A 26 28.22 -11.16 -5.33
C LEU A 26 28.67 -10.57 -4.01
N LEU A 27 29.98 -10.52 -3.75
CA LEU A 27 30.51 -9.99 -2.50
C LEU A 27 30.19 -8.50 -2.29
N PRO A 28 30.42 -7.60 -3.27
CA PRO A 28 29.98 -6.20 -3.16
C PRO A 28 28.47 -6.04 -2.93
N ALA A 29 27.65 -6.83 -3.61
CA ALA A 29 26.21 -6.79 -3.45
C ALA A 29 25.78 -7.24 -2.05
N ALA A 30 26.39 -8.31 -1.51
CA ALA A 30 26.15 -8.78 -0.15
C ALA A 30 26.59 -7.76 0.90
N VAL A 31 27.75 -7.12 0.73
CA VAL A 31 28.21 -6.04 1.62
C VAL A 31 27.24 -4.86 1.59
N ALA A 32 26.76 -4.45 0.41
CA ALA A 32 25.77 -3.38 0.31
C ALA A 32 24.47 -3.74 1.06
N ALA A 33 23.96 -4.96 0.89
CA ALA A 33 22.78 -5.45 1.61
C ALA A 33 22.96 -5.43 3.13
N VAL A 34 24.09 -5.94 3.63
CA VAL A 34 24.37 -6.01 5.07
C VAL A 34 24.52 -4.62 5.68
N VAL A 35 25.21 -3.70 5.00
CA VAL A 35 25.37 -2.32 5.49
C VAL A 35 24.01 -1.61 5.54
N VAL A 36 23.14 -1.78 4.54
CA VAL A 36 21.80 -1.19 4.56
C VAL A 36 20.95 -1.75 5.70
N ALA A 37 21.01 -3.06 5.95
CA ALA A 37 20.32 -3.65 7.10
C ALA A 37 20.84 -3.07 8.42
N ALA A 38 22.16 -2.91 8.55
CA ALA A 38 22.78 -2.32 9.74
C ALA A 38 22.41 -0.85 9.93
N VAL A 39 22.36 -0.05 8.85
CA VAL A 39 21.94 1.36 8.89
C VAL A 39 20.50 1.49 9.38
N PHE A 40 19.58 0.71 8.81
CA PHE A 40 18.17 0.77 9.17
C PHE A 40 17.89 0.24 10.59
N ALA A 41 18.63 -0.79 11.03
CA ALA A 41 18.60 -1.26 12.41
C ALA A 41 19.17 -0.22 13.38
N ALA A 42 20.33 0.36 13.06
CA ALA A 42 20.96 1.39 13.89
C ALA A 42 20.07 2.62 14.06
N SER A 43 19.38 3.08 13.01
CA SER A 43 18.45 4.19 13.14
C SER A 43 17.30 3.86 14.09
N GLY A 44 16.78 2.63 14.04
CA GLY A 44 15.73 2.18 14.94
C GLY A 44 16.20 2.07 16.40
N ILE A 45 17.42 1.57 16.62
CA ILE A 45 18.05 1.51 17.95
C ILE A 45 18.23 2.91 18.54
N ILE A 46 18.77 3.85 17.75
CA ILE A 46 18.99 5.24 18.20
C ILE A 46 17.67 5.92 18.54
N ARG A 47 16.64 5.72 17.70
CA ARG A 47 15.30 6.28 17.90
C ARG A 47 14.54 5.58 19.03
N GLY A 48 14.90 4.36 19.40
CA GLY A 48 14.10 3.52 20.29
C GLY A 48 12.76 3.10 19.67
N THR A 49 12.71 2.95 18.35
CA THR A 49 11.51 2.45 17.65
C THR A 49 11.45 0.93 17.67
N PHE A 50 10.23 0.40 17.74
CA PHE A 50 9.98 -1.04 17.66
C PHE A 50 10.67 -1.63 16.41
N PRO A 51 11.43 -2.74 16.54
CA PRO A 51 11.46 -3.66 17.68
C PRO A 51 12.52 -3.36 18.75
N PHE A 52 13.29 -2.27 18.65
CA PHE A 52 14.40 -1.99 19.56
C PHE A 52 14.02 -1.13 20.78
N GLY A 53 12.84 -0.51 20.77
CA GLY A 53 12.31 0.25 21.90
C GLY A 53 10.79 0.37 21.85
N SER A 54 10.24 1.23 22.72
CA SER A 54 8.80 1.37 22.93
C SER A 54 8.11 2.32 21.96
N LEU A 55 8.85 3.11 21.17
CA LEU A 55 8.24 4.01 20.19
C LEU A 55 7.64 3.19 19.04
N SER A 56 6.38 3.47 18.72
CA SER A 56 5.74 2.80 17.59
C SER A 56 6.32 3.26 16.27
N ARG A 57 6.53 2.33 15.34
CA ARG A 57 6.80 2.64 13.93
C ARG A 57 5.53 2.74 13.08
N SER A 58 4.40 2.30 13.63
CA SER A 58 3.10 2.16 12.97
C SER A 58 2.44 3.53 12.76
N THR A 59 2.98 4.27 11.80
CA THR A 59 2.56 5.61 11.38
C THR A 59 1.63 5.52 10.18
N ASN A 60 0.62 6.39 10.11
CA ASN A 60 -0.32 6.49 8.99
C ASN A 60 -0.88 5.11 8.54
N ASP A 61 -0.74 4.76 7.24
CA ASP A 61 -1.24 3.51 6.64
C ASP A 61 -0.50 2.27 7.14
N LEU A 62 0.75 2.39 7.64
CA LEU A 62 1.50 1.24 8.16
C LEU A 62 0.76 0.58 9.31
N GLY A 63 0.33 1.38 10.30
CA GLY A 63 -0.43 0.90 11.44
C GLY A 63 -1.89 0.61 11.11
N THR A 64 -2.52 1.46 10.29
CA THR A 64 -3.97 1.40 10.10
C THR A 64 -4.41 0.44 8.99
N GLN A 65 -3.55 0.08 8.04
CA GLN A 65 -3.90 -0.73 6.88
C GLN A 65 -2.92 -1.88 6.63
N TYR A 66 -1.61 -1.60 6.51
CA TYR A 66 -0.65 -2.61 6.08
C TYR A 66 -0.46 -3.71 7.13
N ILE A 67 -0.20 -3.38 8.40
CA ILE A 67 -0.07 -4.40 9.46
C ILE A 67 -1.34 -5.26 9.56
N PRO A 68 -2.57 -4.70 9.59
CA PRO A 68 -3.79 -5.50 9.53
C PRO A 68 -3.90 -6.41 8.29
N PHE A 69 -3.48 -5.95 7.11
CA PHE A 69 -3.49 -6.76 5.88
C PHE A 69 -2.46 -7.91 5.95
N PHE A 70 -1.28 -7.65 6.52
CA PHE A 70 -0.29 -8.69 6.79
C PHE A 70 -0.76 -9.71 7.83
N ALA A 71 -1.50 -9.26 8.85
CA ALA A 71 -2.15 -10.13 9.84
C ALA A 71 -3.19 -11.03 9.16
N HIS A 72 -4.02 -10.49 8.26
CA HIS A 72 -4.96 -11.30 7.49
C HIS A 72 -4.26 -12.28 6.54
N LEU A 73 -3.17 -11.86 5.88
CA LEU A 73 -2.37 -12.77 5.04
C LEU A 73 -1.81 -13.93 5.88
N TRP A 74 -1.33 -13.65 7.09
CA TRP A 74 -0.91 -14.70 8.03
C TRP A 74 -2.07 -15.67 8.31
N ASP A 75 -3.27 -15.15 8.58
CA ASP A 75 -4.45 -15.98 8.84
C ASP A 75 -4.81 -16.86 7.63
N VAL A 76 -4.71 -16.34 6.41
CA VAL A 76 -4.92 -17.11 5.18
C VAL A 76 -3.89 -18.22 5.03
N LEU A 77 -2.60 -17.92 5.26
CA LEU A 77 -1.51 -18.90 5.14
C LEU A 77 -1.59 -20.03 6.19
N HIS A 78 -2.21 -19.76 7.34
CA HIS A 78 -2.39 -20.73 8.43
C HIS A 78 -3.78 -21.35 8.49
N GLY A 79 -4.66 -21.07 7.52
CA GLY A 79 -6.03 -21.60 7.49
C GLY A 79 -6.91 -21.11 8.65
N GLN A 80 -6.58 -19.95 9.23
CA GLN A 80 -7.34 -19.30 10.30
C GLN A 80 -8.25 -18.18 9.79
N ALA A 81 -8.08 -17.74 8.54
CA ALA A 81 -8.88 -16.66 7.97
C ALA A 81 -10.32 -17.09 7.67
N GLN A 82 -11.26 -16.20 7.96
CA GLN A 82 -12.61 -16.30 7.41
C GLN A 82 -12.63 -15.59 6.04
N GLY A 83 -12.22 -16.32 5.02
CA GLY A 83 -12.03 -15.82 3.67
C GLY A 83 -10.85 -16.50 2.97
N ASP A 84 -10.47 -15.96 1.83
CA ASP A 84 -9.24 -16.30 1.12
C ASP A 84 -8.70 -15.10 0.34
N LEU A 85 -7.75 -15.33 -0.58
CA LEU A 85 -7.17 -14.27 -1.39
C LEU A 85 -8.20 -13.61 -2.33
N LEU A 86 -9.36 -14.22 -2.60
CA LEU A 86 -10.40 -13.67 -3.47
C LEU A 86 -11.40 -12.82 -2.71
N PHE A 87 -11.78 -13.24 -1.50
CA PHE A 87 -12.85 -12.64 -0.72
C PHE A 87 -12.55 -12.67 0.78
N ASN A 88 -12.91 -11.60 1.50
CA ASN A 88 -12.71 -11.47 2.93
C ASN A 88 -14.06 -11.27 3.63
N TRP A 89 -14.46 -12.22 4.49
CA TRP A 89 -15.71 -12.15 5.26
C TRP A 89 -15.61 -11.24 6.49
N GLN A 90 -14.39 -10.94 6.94
CA GLN A 90 -14.13 -10.22 8.18
C GLN A 90 -14.38 -8.70 8.05
N SER A 91 -14.25 -8.15 6.85
CA SER A 91 -14.25 -6.70 6.62
C SER A 91 -15.49 -6.22 5.88
N ALA A 92 -16.05 -5.08 6.31
CA ALA A 92 -17.24 -4.45 5.73
C ALA A 92 -18.42 -5.43 5.50
N PHE A 93 -18.58 -6.41 6.40
CA PHE A 93 -19.53 -7.53 6.30
C PHE A 93 -19.34 -8.46 5.09
N GLY A 94 -18.23 -8.36 4.37
CA GLY A 94 -17.90 -9.17 3.20
C GLY A 94 -17.51 -8.31 1.99
N VAL A 95 -16.25 -8.41 1.56
CA VAL A 95 -15.74 -7.63 0.42
C VAL A 95 -14.74 -8.46 -0.41
N GLY A 96 -14.64 -8.17 -1.71
CA GLY A 96 -13.61 -8.76 -2.56
C GLY A 96 -12.21 -8.30 -2.13
N PHE A 97 -11.25 -9.22 -2.07
CA PHE A 97 -9.95 -8.97 -1.45
C PHE A 97 -8.75 -9.10 -2.41
N LEU A 98 -8.92 -9.75 -3.57
CA LEU A 98 -7.81 -10.00 -4.51
C LEU A 98 -7.11 -8.73 -4.98
N ALA A 99 -7.87 -7.65 -5.14
CA ALA A 99 -7.30 -6.37 -5.57
C ALA A 99 -6.42 -5.77 -4.46
N ASP A 100 -6.89 -5.73 -3.21
CA ASP A 100 -6.10 -5.28 -2.05
C ASP A 100 -4.83 -6.14 -1.88
N VAL A 101 -4.95 -7.47 -2.03
CA VAL A 101 -3.78 -8.37 -2.05
C VAL A 101 -2.78 -7.92 -3.12
N GLY A 102 -3.25 -7.65 -4.34
CA GLY A 102 -2.36 -7.25 -5.44
C GLY A 102 -1.77 -5.84 -5.31
N VAL A 103 -2.39 -4.94 -4.54
CA VAL A 103 -1.87 -3.59 -4.30
C VAL A 103 -0.86 -3.58 -3.15
N ASP A 104 -1.24 -4.18 -2.01
CA ASP A 104 -0.53 -4.00 -0.74
C ASP A 104 0.34 -5.20 -0.35
N LEU A 105 0.00 -6.41 -0.82
CA LEU A 105 0.63 -7.66 -0.40
C LEU A 105 1.28 -8.45 -1.55
N GLY A 106 1.20 -7.97 -2.79
CA GLY A 106 1.57 -8.73 -4.00
C GLY A 106 3.03 -9.16 -4.05
N SER A 107 3.91 -8.54 -3.25
CA SER A 107 5.32 -8.91 -3.16
C SER A 107 5.49 -10.36 -2.73
N PRO A 108 6.35 -11.16 -3.42
CA PRO A 108 6.69 -12.50 -2.94
C PRO A 108 7.31 -12.50 -1.54
N LEU A 109 7.93 -11.39 -1.14
CA LEU A 109 8.49 -11.23 0.21
C LEU A 109 7.42 -11.08 1.28
N SER A 110 6.18 -10.73 0.91
CA SER A 110 5.08 -10.64 1.86
C SER A 110 4.75 -11.98 2.50
N LEU A 111 4.97 -13.09 1.78
CA LEU A 111 4.74 -14.46 2.27
C LEU A 111 5.62 -14.83 3.48
N LEU A 112 6.73 -14.11 3.68
CA LEU A 112 7.59 -14.30 4.86
C LEU A 112 6.87 -14.03 6.17
N VAL A 113 5.76 -13.28 6.15
CA VAL A 113 4.92 -13.07 7.33
C VAL A 113 4.48 -14.41 7.95
N GLY A 114 4.26 -15.43 7.14
CA GLY A 114 3.85 -16.76 7.61
C GLY A 114 4.91 -17.48 8.47
N LEU A 115 6.14 -16.98 8.54
CA LEU A 115 7.21 -17.54 9.37
C LEU A 115 7.25 -16.94 10.79
N PHE A 116 6.44 -15.92 11.06
CA PHE A 116 6.42 -15.20 12.34
C PHE A 116 5.21 -15.60 13.20
N PRO A 117 5.29 -15.44 14.53
CA PRO A 117 4.11 -15.50 15.39
C PRO A 117 3.04 -14.45 15.00
N ARG A 118 1.75 -14.79 15.19
CA ARG A 118 0.61 -13.94 14.82
C ARG A 118 0.50 -12.65 15.62
N ASP A 119 1.06 -12.62 16.82
CA ASP A 119 1.19 -11.43 17.67
C ASP A 119 2.43 -10.58 17.32
N GLN A 120 3.29 -11.05 16.40
CA GLN A 120 4.52 -10.37 15.98
C GLN A 120 4.51 -9.95 14.50
N ILE A 121 3.32 -9.68 13.95
CA ILE A 121 3.18 -9.22 12.56
C ILE A 121 3.90 -7.88 12.33
N ASP A 122 3.91 -6.99 13.33
CA ASP A 122 4.68 -5.75 13.25
C ASP A 122 6.19 -6.04 13.06
N LEU A 123 6.75 -7.03 13.77
CA LEU A 123 8.14 -7.45 13.60
C LEU A 123 8.36 -8.07 12.21
N ALA A 124 7.44 -8.90 11.74
CA ALA A 124 7.52 -9.50 10.42
C ALA A 124 7.62 -8.43 9.32
N VAL A 125 6.76 -7.40 9.39
CA VAL A 125 6.75 -6.29 8.44
C VAL A 125 8.04 -5.45 8.56
N TYR A 126 8.58 -5.25 9.75
CA TYR A 126 9.90 -4.60 9.93
C TYR A 126 11.03 -5.38 9.22
N VAL A 127 11.06 -6.70 9.38
CA VAL A 127 12.06 -7.57 8.74
C VAL A 127 11.90 -7.54 7.22
N VAL A 128 10.66 -7.59 6.71
CA VAL A 128 10.37 -7.49 5.27
C VAL A 128 10.83 -6.14 4.71
N THR A 129 10.53 -5.03 5.39
CA THR A 129 11.01 -3.69 4.99
C THR A 129 12.54 -3.64 4.91
N THR A 130 13.22 -4.13 5.96
CA THR A 130 14.69 -4.18 6.01
C THR A 130 15.27 -5.00 4.85
N LEU A 131 14.69 -6.18 4.60
CA LEU A 131 15.10 -7.05 3.51
C LEU A 131 14.92 -6.38 2.14
N LYS A 132 13.80 -5.68 1.92
CA LYS A 132 13.55 -4.97 0.64
C LYS A 132 14.59 -3.88 0.39
N LEU A 133 14.93 -3.07 1.40
CA LEU A 133 15.98 -2.05 1.30
C LEU A 133 17.34 -2.69 0.96
N SER A 134 17.70 -3.76 1.67
CA SER A 134 18.93 -4.52 1.43
C SER A 134 19.00 -5.13 0.02
N LEU A 135 17.89 -5.67 -0.49
CA LEU A 135 17.80 -6.23 -1.84
C LEU A 135 17.93 -5.15 -2.92
N ALA A 136 17.35 -3.96 -2.71
CA ALA A 136 17.53 -2.84 -3.62
C ALA A 136 19.00 -2.41 -3.70
N ALA A 137 19.69 -2.34 -2.56
CA ALA A 137 21.12 -2.03 -2.50
C ALA A 137 21.98 -3.06 -3.23
N ALA A 138 21.72 -4.34 -2.98
CA ALA A 138 22.41 -5.44 -3.64
C ALA A 138 22.16 -5.45 -5.16
N ALA A 139 20.91 -5.27 -5.59
CA ALA A 139 20.54 -5.22 -7.00
C ALA A 139 21.22 -4.05 -7.71
N MET A 140 21.26 -2.87 -7.08
CA MET A 140 21.96 -1.72 -7.63
C MET A 140 23.46 -1.99 -7.75
N ALA A 141 24.14 -2.43 -6.69
CA ALA A 141 25.56 -2.76 -6.74
C ALA A 141 25.89 -3.79 -7.85
N ALA A 142 25.04 -4.81 -8.01
CA ALA A 142 25.18 -5.83 -9.04
C ALA A 142 25.01 -5.28 -10.46
N VAL A 143 24.00 -4.42 -10.70
CA VAL A 143 23.75 -3.86 -12.04
C VAL A 143 24.83 -2.87 -12.45
N LEU A 144 25.38 -2.08 -11.51
CA LEU A 144 26.52 -1.19 -11.77
C LEU A 144 27.73 -1.99 -12.30
N LEU A 145 28.11 -3.07 -11.63
CA LEU A 145 29.20 -3.94 -12.07
C LEU A 145 28.89 -4.69 -13.38
N LYS A 146 27.61 -4.93 -13.67
CA LYS A 146 27.18 -5.53 -14.93
C LYS A 146 27.26 -4.52 -16.08
N MET A 147 26.94 -3.26 -15.82
CA MET A 147 26.97 -2.16 -16.77
C MET A 147 28.36 -1.95 -17.35
N HIS A 148 29.38 -1.87 -16.51
CA HIS A 148 30.78 -1.76 -16.90
C HIS A 148 31.69 -2.30 -15.78
N PRO A 149 32.80 -3.00 -16.08
CA PRO A 149 33.79 -3.35 -15.06
C PRO A 149 34.33 -2.11 -14.36
N GLY A 150 34.50 -2.17 -13.04
CA GLY A 150 34.94 -1.01 -12.27
C GLY A 150 35.31 -1.36 -10.82
N PRO A 151 35.56 -0.34 -9.98
CA PRO A 151 35.94 -0.53 -8.58
C PRO A 151 34.79 -1.13 -7.76
N ARG A 152 34.89 -2.41 -7.44
CA ARG A 152 33.85 -3.20 -6.76
C ARG A 152 33.31 -2.59 -5.45
N TRP A 153 34.19 -1.96 -4.67
CA TRP A 153 33.79 -1.36 -3.40
C TRP A 153 33.06 -0.03 -3.57
N VAL A 154 33.34 0.73 -4.65
CA VAL A 154 32.53 1.89 -5.01
C VAL A 154 31.14 1.45 -5.43
N ALA A 155 31.02 0.33 -6.18
CA ALA A 155 29.71 -0.22 -6.52
C ALA A 155 28.92 -0.62 -5.26
N ALA A 156 29.58 -1.19 -4.24
CA ALA A 156 28.95 -1.48 -2.95
C ALA A 156 28.48 -0.20 -2.24
N THR A 157 29.35 0.81 -2.11
CA THR A 157 29.00 2.11 -1.50
C THR A 157 27.84 2.79 -2.22
N LEU A 158 27.86 2.80 -3.55
CA LEU A 158 26.78 3.33 -4.38
C LEU A 158 25.47 2.52 -4.25
N GLY A 159 25.58 1.19 -4.07
CA GLY A 159 24.44 0.35 -3.74
C GLY A 159 23.82 0.72 -2.39
N VAL A 160 24.63 0.93 -1.36
CA VAL A 160 24.17 1.42 -0.03
C VAL A 160 23.45 2.76 -0.19
N SER A 161 24.11 3.73 -0.83
CA SER A 161 23.54 5.05 -1.15
C SER A 161 22.16 5.00 -1.82
N TYR A 162 21.93 4.00 -2.68
CA TYR A 162 20.63 3.81 -3.32
C TYR A 162 19.60 3.16 -2.39
N GLY A 163 19.98 2.08 -1.71
CA GLY A 163 19.07 1.31 -0.85
C GLY A 163 18.52 2.10 0.33
N VAL A 164 19.28 3.09 0.83
CA VAL A 164 18.87 4.04 1.87
C VAL A 164 18.86 5.49 1.35
N CYS A 165 18.51 5.68 0.08
CA CYS A 165 18.31 7.04 -0.45
C CYS A 165 17.15 7.74 0.27
N GLY A 166 17.09 9.07 0.14
CA GLY A 166 16.10 9.92 0.77
C GLY A 166 14.69 9.40 0.58
N TRP A 167 14.27 9.07 -0.65
CA TRP A 167 12.94 8.50 -0.91
C TRP A 167 12.68 7.18 -0.18
N ALA A 168 13.67 6.29 -0.13
CA ALA A 168 13.53 4.99 0.54
C ALA A 168 13.30 5.17 2.04
N LEU A 169 14.00 6.15 2.64
CA LEU A 169 13.84 6.50 4.04
C LEU A 169 12.54 7.28 4.28
N ASP A 170 12.28 8.34 3.53
CA ASP A 170 11.23 9.34 3.76
C ASP A 170 9.82 8.83 3.44
N ASP A 171 9.66 8.13 2.31
CA ASP A 171 8.37 7.62 1.81
C ASP A 171 8.28 6.09 1.89
N GLY A 172 9.33 5.38 1.45
CA GLY A 172 9.29 3.93 1.27
C GLY A 172 9.24 3.12 2.58
N ALA A 173 9.93 3.58 3.62
CA ALA A 173 10.12 2.80 4.86
C ALA A 173 8.81 2.53 5.63
N TYR A 174 7.84 3.45 5.57
CA TYR A 174 6.52 3.28 6.18
C TYR A 174 5.42 2.86 5.17
N VAL A 175 5.77 2.75 3.88
CA VAL A 175 4.88 2.20 2.84
C VAL A 175 5.58 1.01 2.16
N PRO A 176 5.66 -0.16 2.83
CA PRO A 176 6.56 -1.25 2.44
C PRO A 176 6.29 -1.84 1.05
N MET A 177 5.07 -1.69 0.52
CA MET A 177 4.73 -2.11 -0.85
C MET A 177 5.45 -1.30 -1.92
N TRP A 178 5.80 -0.03 -1.67
CA TRP A 178 6.51 0.80 -2.64
C TRP A 178 7.98 0.40 -2.80
N LEU A 179 8.57 -0.23 -1.79
CA LEU A 179 9.96 -0.68 -1.84
C LEU A 179 10.20 -1.76 -2.90
N ASP A 180 9.17 -2.45 -3.39
CA ASP A 180 9.31 -3.33 -4.54
C ASP A 180 9.73 -2.56 -5.80
N GLY A 181 9.27 -1.31 -5.97
CA GLY A 181 9.72 -0.41 -7.03
C GLY A 181 11.20 -0.01 -6.92
N LEU A 182 11.67 0.18 -5.68
CA LEU A 182 13.08 0.44 -5.37
C LEU A 182 13.95 -0.74 -5.81
N ILE A 183 13.48 -1.98 -5.64
CA ILE A 183 14.19 -3.17 -6.15
C ILE A 183 14.01 -3.30 -7.67
N ALA A 184 12.80 -2.99 -8.17
CA ALA A 184 12.46 -3.12 -9.59
C ALA A 184 13.35 -2.26 -10.48
N LEU A 185 13.70 -1.04 -10.06
CA LEU A 185 14.52 -0.12 -10.87
C LEU A 185 15.88 -0.70 -11.29
N PRO A 186 16.78 -1.12 -10.38
CA PRO A 186 18.03 -1.75 -10.79
C PRO A 186 17.80 -3.08 -11.52
N MET A 187 16.72 -3.79 -11.22
CA MET A 187 16.37 -5.03 -11.92
C MET A 187 15.89 -4.77 -13.37
N PHE A 188 15.20 -3.68 -13.64
CA PHE A 188 14.78 -3.27 -14.98
C PHE A 188 15.94 -2.67 -15.77
N PHE A 189 16.90 -2.02 -15.11
CA PHE A 189 18.20 -1.72 -15.71
C PHE A 189 18.92 -3.02 -16.13
N LEU A 190 18.87 -4.06 -15.29
CA LEU A 190 19.43 -5.37 -15.63
C LEU A 190 18.68 -6.04 -16.81
N VAL A 191 17.36 -5.88 -16.90
CA VAL A 191 16.58 -6.32 -18.07
C VAL A 191 16.99 -5.56 -19.34
N ALA A 192 17.26 -4.26 -19.26
CA ALA A 192 17.81 -3.48 -20.37
C ALA A 192 19.20 -4.00 -20.77
N GLU A 193 20.07 -4.30 -19.79
CA GLU A 193 21.39 -4.87 -20.00
C GLU A 193 21.37 -6.25 -20.68
N TRP A 194 20.42 -7.11 -20.31
CA TRP A 194 20.20 -8.39 -20.97
C TRP A 194 19.61 -8.23 -22.36
N SER A 195 18.76 -7.22 -22.53
CA SER A 195 18.20 -6.85 -23.83
C SER A 195 19.32 -6.43 -24.78
N LEU A 196 20.23 -5.55 -24.38
CA LEU A 196 21.38 -5.14 -25.22
C LEU A 196 22.29 -6.33 -25.56
N ARG A 197 22.61 -7.19 -24.58
CA ARG A 197 23.52 -8.33 -24.75
C ARG A 197 22.86 -9.59 -25.34
N ARG A 198 21.55 -9.57 -25.61
CA ARG A 198 20.76 -10.71 -26.12
C ARG A 198 20.75 -11.95 -25.23
N THR A 199 20.84 -11.77 -23.92
CA THR A 199 20.88 -12.85 -22.92
C THR A 199 19.57 -12.91 -22.12
N ASN A 200 19.34 -13.99 -21.37
CA ASN A 200 18.35 -14.07 -20.29
C ASN A 200 16.90 -13.64 -20.63
N ARG A 201 16.41 -13.94 -21.84
CA ARG A 201 15.09 -13.47 -22.33
C ARG A 201 13.91 -13.88 -21.44
N VAL A 202 13.88 -15.13 -20.98
CA VAL A 202 12.81 -15.60 -20.08
C VAL A 202 12.92 -14.94 -18.73
N LEU A 203 14.14 -14.83 -18.19
CA LEU A 203 14.35 -14.16 -16.92
C LEU A 203 13.95 -12.69 -17.00
N SER A 204 14.12 -12.02 -18.14
CA SER A 204 13.57 -10.67 -18.35
C SER A 204 12.05 -10.62 -18.17
N VAL A 205 11.33 -11.56 -18.78
CA VAL A 205 9.86 -11.68 -18.64
C VAL A 205 9.46 -11.94 -17.19
N LEU A 206 10.14 -12.89 -16.53
CA LEU A 206 9.85 -13.25 -15.14
C LEU A 206 10.18 -12.12 -14.15
N VAL A 207 11.28 -11.40 -14.35
CA VAL A 207 11.64 -10.22 -13.53
C VAL A 207 10.58 -9.13 -13.68
N VAL A 208 10.14 -8.83 -14.90
CA VAL A 208 9.03 -7.89 -15.11
C VAL A 208 7.77 -8.38 -14.40
N ALA A 209 7.38 -9.64 -14.60
CA ALA A 209 6.19 -10.21 -13.97
C ALA A 209 6.23 -10.10 -12.45
N VAL A 210 7.33 -10.48 -11.82
CA VAL A 210 7.48 -10.41 -10.35
C VAL A 210 7.27 -8.99 -9.83
N PHE A 211 7.89 -7.97 -10.43
CA PHE A 211 7.74 -6.61 -9.90
C PHE A 211 6.40 -5.96 -10.24
N TRP A 212 5.81 -6.28 -11.40
CA TRP A 212 4.44 -5.84 -11.71
C TRP A 212 3.38 -6.53 -10.86
N LEU A 213 3.62 -7.78 -10.43
CA LEU A 213 2.83 -8.47 -9.41
C LEU A 213 3.03 -7.83 -8.04
N SER A 214 4.28 -7.52 -7.67
CA SER A 214 4.61 -6.99 -6.36
C SER A 214 3.89 -5.69 -6.04
N ASN A 215 3.96 -4.73 -6.96
CA ASN A 215 3.29 -3.44 -6.83
C ASN A 215 3.25 -2.76 -8.21
N PHE A 216 2.11 -2.86 -8.91
CA PHE A 216 1.94 -2.30 -10.25
C PHE A 216 2.27 -0.80 -10.33
N TYR A 217 2.01 -0.09 -9.23
CA TYR A 217 2.13 1.36 -9.14
C TYR A 217 3.59 1.82 -9.24
N THR A 218 4.48 1.33 -8.37
CA THR A 218 5.91 1.67 -8.45
C THR A 218 6.64 0.92 -9.56
N ALA A 219 6.15 -0.26 -9.97
CA ALA A 219 6.67 -0.98 -11.14
C ALA A 219 6.43 -0.21 -12.45
N TYR A 220 5.32 0.52 -12.57
CA TYR A 220 5.08 1.43 -13.71
C TYR A 220 6.17 2.51 -13.79
N MET A 221 6.46 3.20 -12.68
CA MET A 221 7.54 4.21 -12.61
C MET A 221 8.91 3.60 -12.93
N ALA A 222 9.21 2.42 -12.36
CA ALA A 222 10.45 1.70 -12.67
C ALA A 222 10.51 1.28 -14.15
N THR A 223 9.38 0.95 -14.79
CA THR A 223 9.31 0.60 -16.23
C THR A 223 9.73 1.78 -17.10
N ILE A 224 9.23 2.98 -16.81
CA ILE A 224 9.65 4.21 -17.48
C ILE A 224 11.15 4.43 -17.27
N ALA A 225 11.63 4.31 -16.03
CA ALA A 225 13.05 4.44 -15.71
C ALA A 225 13.92 3.42 -16.48
N GLY A 226 13.48 2.17 -16.60
CA GLY A 226 14.13 1.13 -17.40
C GLY A 226 14.22 1.51 -18.89
N GLY A 227 13.17 2.14 -19.43
CA GLY A 227 13.15 2.71 -20.78
C GLY A 227 14.15 3.87 -20.95
N ILE A 228 14.17 4.81 -20.01
CA ILE A 228 15.12 5.94 -19.98
C ILE A 228 16.56 5.42 -19.93
N TYR A 229 16.84 4.46 -19.04
CA TYR A 229 18.13 3.80 -18.92
C TYR A 229 18.54 3.10 -20.22
N LEU A 230 17.63 2.33 -20.82
CA LEU A 230 17.88 1.65 -22.10
C LEU A 230 18.22 2.67 -23.19
N LEU A 231 17.48 3.77 -23.29
CA LEU A 231 17.75 4.83 -24.26
C LEU A 231 19.14 5.44 -24.06
N ALA A 232 19.50 5.81 -22.83
CA ALA A 232 20.82 6.33 -22.51
C ALA A 232 21.94 5.32 -22.87
N ARG A 233 21.73 4.02 -22.60
CA ARG A 233 22.67 2.96 -22.98
C ARG A 233 22.76 2.75 -24.49
N LEU A 234 21.66 2.88 -25.23
CA LEU A 234 21.66 2.78 -26.70
C LEU A 234 22.41 3.95 -27.34
N LEU A 235 22.18 5.17 -26.87
CA LEU A 235 22.85 6.39 -27.35
C LEU A 235 24.36 6.39 -27.06
N THR A 236 24.79 5.68 -26.02
CA THR A 236 26.20 5.55 -25.63
C THR A 236 26.87 4.28 -26.15
N SER A 237 26.13 3.40 -26.84
CA SER A 237 26.66 2.16 -27.41
C SER A 237 27.16 2.31 -28.84
N ASP A 238 28.15 1.50 -29.21
CA ASP A 238 28.66 1.38 -30.58
C ASP A 238 27.81 0.45 -31.46
N LEU A 239 26.60 0.09 -31.01
CA LEU A 239 25.68 -0.76 -31.77
C LEU A 239 25.14 -0.02 -33.01
N SER A 240 25.04 -0.74 -34.14
CA SER A 240 24.37 -0.25 -35.34
C SER A 240 22.86 -0.04 -35.11
N TRP A 241 22.25 0.84 -35.90
CA TRP A 241 20.83 1.21 -35.76
C TRP A 241 19.87 0.01 -35.74
N SER A 242 20.08 -0.98 -36.61
CA SER A 242 19.26 -2.20 -36.65
C SER A 242 19.35 -3.01 -35.36
N LEU A 243 20.52 -3.04 -34.72
CA LEU A 243 20.72 -3.73 -33.44
C LEU A 243 20.13 -2.94 -32.27
N ARG A 244 20.16 -1.60 -32.34
CA ARG A 244 19.49 -0.73 -31.37
C ARG A 244 17.98 -0.99 -31.39
N LEU A 245 17.34 -0.92 -32.56
CA LEU A 245 15.91 -1.20 -32.73
C LEU A 245 15.53 -2.60 -32.23
N ARG A 246 16.30 -3.63 -32.59
CA ARG A 246 16.05 -5.00 -32.10
C ARG A 246 16.20 -5.14 -30.59
N SER A 247 16.98 -4.29 -29.94
CA SER A 247 17.12 -4.28 -28.48
C SER A 247 15.91 -3.63 -27.83
N VAL A 248 15.39 -2.54 -28.39
CA VAL A 248 14.11 -1.91 -27.98
C VAL A 248 12.96 -2.90 -28.11
N VAL A 249 12.81 -3.56 -29.26
CA VAL A 249 11.74 -4.56 -29.48
C VAL A 249 11.84 -5.71 -28.47
N ARG A 250 13.04 -6.24 -28.22
CA ARG A 250 13.23 -7.31 -27.24
C ARG A 250 12.85 -6.88 -25.83
N HIS A 251 13.22 -5.66 -25.46
CA HIS A 251 12.86 -5.07 -24.17
C HIS A 251 11.34 -4.92 -24.05
N GLY A 252 10.70 -4.29 -25.04
CA GLY A 252 9.25 -4.11 -25.09
C GLY A 252 8.47 -5.43 -25.05
N VAL A 253 8.91 -6.45 -25.79
CA VAL A 253 8.30 -7.81 -25.73
C VAL A 253 8.44 -8.42 -24.34
N SER A 254 9.58 -8.22 -23.67
CA SER A 254 9.78 -8.75 -22.30
C SER A 254 8.81 -8.09 -21.31
N PHE A 255 8.60 -6.79 -21.45
CA PHE A 255 7.64 -6.05 -20.61
C PHE A 255 6.19 -6.45 -20.90
N ALA A 256 5.80 -6.51 -22.17
CA ALA A 256 4.45 -6.90 -22.58
C ALA A 256 4.11 -8.31 -22.09
N LEU A 257 5.00 -9.28 -22.26
CA LEU A 257 4.78 -10.65 -21.77
C LEU A 257 4.79 -10.72 -20.24
N GLY A 258 5.69 -9.99 -19.56
CA GLY A 258 5.75 -9.97 -18.10
C GLY A 258 4.47 -9.41 -17.47
N MET A 259 3.97 -8.29 -18.00
CA MET A 259 2.69 -7.71 -17.57
C MET A 259 1.50 -8.61 -17.92
N ALA A 260 1.50 -9.24 -19.09
CA ALA A 260 0.43 -10.15 -19.50
C ALA A 260 0.38 -11.41 -18.62
N LEU A 261 1.52 -11.93 -18.15
CA LEU A 261 1.56 -13.04 -17.19
C LEU A 261 0.83 -12.73 -15.88
N VAL A 262 0.85 -11.47 -15.44
CA VAL A 262 0.22 -11.03 -14.19
C VAL A 262 -1.16 -10.40 -14.39
N ALA A 263 -1.71 -10.48 -15.60
CA ALA A 263 -3.08 -10.09 -15.89
C ALA A 263 -4.16 -10.70 -14.97
N PRO A 264 -4.03 -11.93 -14.42
CA PRO A 264 -4.98 -12.46 -13.42
C PRO A 264 -5.16 -11.58 -12.18
N ILE A 265 -4.16 -10.76 -11.82
CA ILE A 265 -4.19 -9.84 -10.69
C ILE A 265 -4.41 -8.40 -11.17
N LEU A 266 -3.72 -7.97 -12.23
CA LEU A 266 -3.84 -6.60 -12.74
C LEU A 266 -5.25 -6.25 -13.21
N LEU A 267 -5.98 -7.18 -13.86
CA LEU A 267 -7.33 -6.87 -14.33
C LEU A 267 -8.33 -6.70 -13.18
N PRO A 268 -8.37 -7.57 -12.15
CA PRO A 268 -9.13 -7.30 -10.93
C PRO A 268 -8.81 -5.96 -10.28
N ILE A 269 -7.52 -5.58 -10.15
CA ILE A 269 -7.13 -4.28 -9.62
C ILE A 269 -7.77 -3.14 -10.42
N VAL A 270 -7.65 -3.18 -11.75
CA VAL A 270 -8.23 -2.13 -12.61
C VAL A 270 -9.74 -2.05 -12.47
N THR A 271 -10.44 -3.18 -12.40
CA THR A 271 -11.90 -3.20 -12.24
C THR A 271 -12.35 -2.73 -10.86
N THR A 272 -11.66 -3.14 -9.80
CA THR A 272 -11.98 -2.73 -8.43
C THR A 272 -11.67 -1.26 -8.21
N ASN A 273 -10.54 -0.76 -8.72
CA ASN A 273 -10.18 0.65 -8.62
C ASN A 273 -11.21 1.56 -9.31
N ARG A 274 -11.78 1.14 -10.45
CA ARG A 274 -12.89 1.87 -11.11
C ARG A 274 -14.18 1.89 -10.30
N ALA A 275 -14.41 0.88 -9.46
CA ALA A 275 -15.59 0.77 -8.60
C ALA A 275 -15.36 1.33 -7.19
N ALA A 276 -14.13 1.73 -6.85
CA ALA A 276 -13.76 2.20 -5.53
C ALA A 276 -14.38 3.57 -5.21
N THR A 277 -14.57 3.85 -3.92
CA THR A 277 -15.02 5.16 -3.46
C THR A 277 -14.03 6.24 -3.92
N PRO A 278 -14.48 7.28 -4.63
CA PRO A 278 -13.59 8.30 -5.17
C PRO A 278 -12.95 9.13 -4.06
N SER A 279 -11.70 9.55 -4.27
CA SER A 279 -11.03 10.59 -3.48
C SER A 279 -10.91 11.85 -4.32
N PRO A 280 -10.84 13.04 -3.69
CA PRO A 280 -10.49 14.26 -4.42
C PRO A 280 -9.14 14.08 -5.14
N SER A 281 -9.06 14.55 -6.37
CA SER A 281 -7.79 14.68 -7.09
C SER A 281 -6.92 15.72 -6.39
N GLY A 282 -5.64 15.40 -6.17
CA GLY A 282 -4.67 16.40 -5.72
C GLY A 282 -4.46 17.49 -6.77
N ILE A 283 -4.00 18.67 -6.34
CA ILE A 283 -3.40 19.67 -7.24
C ILE A 283 -1.89 19.59 -7.02
N PHE A 284 -1.14 19.35 -8.09
CA PHE A 284 0.31 19.34 -8.02
C PHE A 284 0.85 20.77 -7.97
N HIS A 285 1.64 21.05 -6.95
CA HIS A 285 2.36 22.32 -6.81
C HIS A 285 3.87 22.04 -6.76
N PRO A 286 4.63 22.49 -7.77
CA PRO A 286 6.07 22.22 -7.82
C PRO A 286 6.82 23.01 -6.74
N SER A 287 7.57 22.31 -5.89
CA SER A 287 8.20 22.82 -4.66
C SER A 287 9.40 23.77 -4.87
N ALA A 288 9.24 25.09 -5.06
CA ALA A 288 10.33 26.11 -5.19
C ALA A 288 11.64 25.64 -5.88
N TRP A 289 12.82 26.25 -5.74
CA TRP A 289 14.06 25.69 -6.34
C TRP A 289 15.09 25.37 -5.27
N ASP A 290 15.27 26.30 -4.36
CA ASP A 290 15.90 26.13 -3.05
C ASP A 290 15.38 24.88 -2.31
N VAL A 291 14.06 24.69 -2.24
CA VAL A 291 13.45 23.51 -1.61
C VAL A 291 13.74 22.23 -2.37
N PHE A 292 13.73 22.26 -3.70
CA PHE A 292 14.00 21.07 -4.52
C PHE A 292 15.48 20.66 -4.44
N LEU A 293 16.38 21.64 -4.48
CA LEU A 293 17.83 21.43 -4.38
C LEU A 293 18.26 21.02 -2.97
N SER A 294 17.64 21.55 -1.92
CA SER A 294 17.97 21.20 -0.54
C SER A 294 17.74 19.72 -0.26
N ARG A 295 16.79 19.08 -0.96
CA ARG A 295 16.52 17.64 -0.83
C ARG A 295 17.62 16.74 -1.40
N LEU A 296 18.63 17.28 -2.09
CA LEU A 296 19.84 16.53 -2.49
C LEU A 296 20.85 16.40 -1.33
N LEU A 297 20.72 17.22 -0.28
CA LEU A 297 21.69 17.39 0.80
C LEU A 297 21.36 16.46 1.99
N PRO A 298 22.36 16.08 2.81
CA PRO A 298 22.16 15.25 3.99
C PRO A 298 21.25 15.94 5.00
N LEU A 299 20.56 15.14 5.82
CA LEU A 299 19.69 15.61 6.89
C LEU A 299 18.54 16.52 6.43
N SER A 300 18.19 16.47 5.15
CA SER A 300 16.98 17.12 4.66
C SER A 300 15.76 16.24 4.97
N GLU A 301 14.64 16.87 5.33
CA GLU A 301 13.38 16.18 5.65
C GLU A 301 12.20 16.89 4.98
N GLY A 302 11.20 16.15 4.53
CA GLY A 302 10.02 16.73 3.88
C GLY A 302 8.85 15.78 3.81
N VAL A 303 8.81 14.81 4.74
CA VAL A 303 7.98 13.60 4.77
C VAL A 303 6.68 13.73 3.98
N GLY A 304 6.61 13.08 2.82
CA GLY A 304 5.41 13.00 1.98
C GLY A 304 4.97 14.32 1.31
N ARG A 305 5.81 15.36 1.30
CA ARG A 305 5.48 16.69 0.73
C ARG A 305 6.39 17.14 -0.39
N THR A 306 7.66 16.75 -0.38
CA THR A 306 8.66 17.19 -1.37
C THR A 306 9.50 16.02 -1.90
N ALA A 307 10.17 16.21 -3.03
CA ALA A 307 10.99 15.17 -3.65
C ALA A 307 12.22 14.84 -2.80
N SER A 308 12.24 13.70 -2.10
CA SER A 308 13.37 13.27 -1.27
C SER A 308 14.54 12.70 -2.09
N LEU A 309 15.42 13.59 -2.58
CA LEU A 309 16.43 13.33 -3.61
C LEU A 309 17.81 12.88 -3.10
N TYR A 310 17.99 12.85 -1.78
CA TYR A 310 19.27 12.58 -1.14
C TYR A 310 19.77 11.16 -1.49
N VAL A 311 21.05 11.03 -1.86
CA VAL A 311 21.68 9.73 -2.18
C VAL A 311 22.98 9.49 -1.39
N GLY A 312 23.23 10.28 -0.35
CA GLY A 312 24.53 10.34 0.32
C GLY A 312 25.48 11.31 -0.37
N THR A 313 26.20 12.10 0.43
CA THR A 313 27.16 13.11 -0.03
C THR A 313 28.21 12.51 -0.97
N ILE A 314 28.69 11.29 -0.67
CA ILE A 314 29.67 10.58 -1.52
C ILE A 314 29.11 10.31 -2.92
N ALA A 315 27.90 9.74 -3.03
CA ALA A 315 27.32 9.41 -4.33
C ALA A 315 27.01 10.67 -5.15
N LEU A 316 26.47 11.71 -4.49
CA LEU A 316 26.20 12.99 -5.13
C LEU A 316 27.47 13.65 -5.64
N LEU A 317 28.51 13.75 -4.80
CA LEU A 317 29.80 14.32 -5.19
C LEU A 317 30.41 13.58 -6.38
N LEU A 318 30.38 12.24 -6.36
CA LEU A 318 30.86 11.43 -7.48
C LEU A 318 30.05 11.65 -8.77
N ALA A 319 28.73 11.80 -8.68
CA ALA A 319 27.89 12.15 -9.83
C ALA A 319 28.27 13.54 -10.38
N LEU A 320 28.50 14.52 -9.50
CA LEU A 320 28.87 15.90 -9.87
C LEU A 320 30.29 16.01 -10.48
N THR A 321 31.15 15.00 -10.31
CA THR A 321 32.43 14.95 -11.04
C THR A 321 32.28 14.67 -12.54
N MET A 322 31.12 14.16 -12.99
CA MET A 322 30.88 13.67 -14.35
C MET A 322 31.23 14.69 -15.46
N PRO A 323 30.85 15.98 -15.38
CA PRO A 323 31.21 16.97 -16.40
C PRO A 323 32.74 17.17 -16.52
N PHE A 324 33.45 17.08 -15.40
CA PHE A 324 34.87 17.42 -15.29
C PHE A 324 35.81 16.22 -15.45
N ASN A 325 35.28 15.00 -15.37
CA ASN A 325 36.10 13.81 -15.47
C ASN A 325 36.58 13.58 -16.91
N LYS A 326 37.89 13.78 -17.14
CA LYS A 326 38.53 13.61 -18.45
C LYS A 326 38.60 12.17 -18.94
N PHE A 327 38.43 11.19 -18.05
CA PHE A 327 38.48 9.76 -18.41
C PHE A 327 37.16 9.24 -18.97
N VAL A 328 36.09 10.03 -18.91
CA VAL A 328 34.80 9.70 -19.49
C VAL A 328 34.68 10.36 -20.87
N PRO A 329 34.41 9.58 -21.95
CA PRO A 329 34.21 10.15 -23.28
C PRO A 329 33.04 11.13 -23.32
N TRP A 330 33.10 12.11 -24.22
CA TRP A 330 32.11 13.20 -24.27
C TRP A 330 30.68 12.70 -24.51
N ARG A 331 30.49 11.64 -25.31
CA ARG A 331 29.16 11.09 -25.63
C ARG A 331 28.43 10.56 -24.38
N PRO A 332 28.97 9.58 -23.63
CA PRO A 332 28.43 9.21 -22.32
C PRO A 332 28.24 10.38 -21.36
N LYS A 333 29.19 11.32 -21.34
CA LYS A 333 29.09 12.52 -20.50
C LYS A 333 27.83 13.32 -20.81
N ALA A 334 27.65 13.73 -22.07
CA ALA A 334 26.50 14.51 -22.49
C ALA A 334 25.18 13.76 -22.28
N VAL A 335 25.11 12.48 -22.69
CA VAL A 335 23.88 11.68 -22.57
C VAL A 335 23.44 11.53 -21.12
N TRP A 336 24.34 11.17 -20.20
CA TRP A 336 23.97 10.96 -18.79
C TRP A 336 23.67 12.26 -18.05
N VAL A 337 24.38 13.35 -18.36
CA VAL A 337 24.05 14.68 -17.80
C VAL A 337 22.68 15.14 -18.29
N ILE A 338 22.41 15.07 -19.59
CA ILE A 338 21.10 15.43 -20.17
C ILE A 338 19.99 14.55 -19.58
N THR A 339 20.21 13.24 -19.48
CA THR A 339 19.24 12.30 -18.89
C THR A 339 18.89 12.70 -17.45
N THR A 340 19.90 13.06 -16.64
CA THR A 340 19.70 13.49 -15.25
C THR A 340 18.91 14.79 -15.17
N VAL A 341 19.30 15.79 -15.96
CA VAL A 341 18.63 17.11 -15.98
C VAL A 341 17.18 16.98 -16.45
N LEU A 342 16.92 16.25 -17.54
CA LEU A 342 15.55 16.05 -18.04
C LEU A 342 14.68 15.27 -17.06
N THR A 343 15.24 14.27 -16.37
CA THR A 343 14.52 13.54 -15.32
C THR A 343 14.16 14.48 -14.16
N ALA A 344 15.09 15.31 -13.68
CA ALA A 344 14.83 16.29 -12.63
C ALA A 344 13.79 17.34 -13.04
N LEU A 345 13.86 17.86 -14.26
CA LEU A 345 12.86 18.78 -14.79
C LEU A 345 11.47 18.13 -14.94
N SER A 346 11.41 16.83 -15.24
CA SER A 346 10.14 16.11 -15.36
C SER A 346 9.38 16.04 -14.03
N PHE A 347 10.07 16.07 -12.89
CA PHE A 347 9.41 16.08 -11.57
C PHE A 347 8.79 17.44 -11.24
N ARG A 348 9.14 18.48 -12.00
CA ARG A 348 8.74 19.86 -11.74
C ARG A 348 7.57 20.32 -12.62
N TRP A 349 7.21 19.53 -13.62
CA TRP A 349 6.23 19.91 -14.62
C TRP A 349 4.98 19.04 -14.50
N ALA A 350 3.82 19.69 -14.33
CA ALA A 350 2.57 19.00 -14.02
C ALA A 350 2.20 17.88 -15.03
N PRO A 351 2.31 18.06 -16.36
CA PRO A 351 2.02 16.99 -17.31
C PRO A 351 2.91 15.76 -17.17
N THR A 352 4.20 15.95 -16.89
CA THR A 352 5.10 14.81 -16.64
C THR A 352 4.88 14.20 -15.26
N GLN A 353 4.46 14.99 -14.27
CA GLN A 353 4.05 14.47 -12.97
C GLN A 353 2.84 13.56 -13.08
N GLU A 354 1.80 13.98 -13.80
CA GLU A 354 0.66 13.12 -14.12
C GLU A 354 1.12 11.87 -14.88
N PHE A 355 2.01 12.00 -15.86
CA PHE A 355 2.55 10.85 -16.60
C PHE A 355 3.27 9.83 -15.68
N TRP A 356 4.07 10.28 -14.71
CA TRP A 356 4.71 9.41 -13.71
C TRP A 356 3.69 8.66 -12.84
N HIS A 357 2.49 9.22 -12.70
CA HIS A 357 1.39 8.69 -11.91
C HIS A 357 0.27 8.08 -12.76
N ALA A 358 0.56 7.67 -13.99
CA ALA A 358 -0.40 7.08 -14.93
C ALA A 358 -1.65 7.96 -15.17
N PHE A 359 -1.44 9.28 -15.17
CA PHE A 359 -2.42 10.35 -15.37
C PHE A 359 -3.46 10.49 -14.24
N ASP A 360 -3.08 10.11 -13.02
CA ASP A 360 -3.88 10.36 -11.82
C ASP A 360 -3.05 11.10 -10.77
N THR A 361 -3.41 12.33 -10.43
CA THR A 361 -2.63 13.16 -9.51
C THR A 361 -2.69 12.54 -8.10
N PRO A 362 -1.55 12.20 -7.49
CA PRO A 362 -1.53 11.50 -6.22
C PRO A 362 -2.13 12.35 -5.11
N ASN A 363 -2.85 11.67 -4.20
CA ASN A 363 -3.18 12.20 -2.89
C ASN A 363 -2.08 11.77 -1.88
N GLY A 364 -1.70 12.65 -0.95
CA GLY A 364 -0.58 12.44 -0.04
C GLY A 364 0.77 12.71 -0.72
N SER A 365 1.72 11.75 -0.66
CA SER A 365 3.07 11.90 -1.23
C SER A 365 3.02 12.20 -2.73
N GLN A 366 3.44 13.41 -3.12
CA GLN A 366 3.33 13.93 -4.50
C GLN A 366 4.48 13.52 -5.43
N TYR A 367 5.59 13.06 -4.87
CA TYR A 367 6.84 12.79 -5.62
C TYR A 367 7.26 11.32 -5.48
N ARG A 368 6.31 10.39 -5.65
CA ARG A 368 6.51 8.95 -5.43
C ARG A 368 7.50 8.33 -6.42
N GLU A 369 7.76 8.99 -7.53
CA GLU A 369 8.74 8.66 -8.57
C GLU A 369 10.20 9.02 -8.20
N THR A 370 10.43 9.71 -7.07
CA THR A 370 11.75 10.28 -6.74
C THR A 370 12.89 9.26 -6.72
N PHE A 371 12.60 8.01 -6.33
CA PHE A 371 13.59 6.92 -6.37
C PHE A 371 14.21 6.70 -7.76
N VAL A 372 13.53 7.13 -8.83
CA VAL A 372 14.06 7.11 -10.20
C VAL A 372 15.26 8.04 -10.33
N LEU A 373 15.15 9.28 -9.89
CA LEU A 373 16.26 10.24 -9.98
C LEU A 373 17.39 9.84 -9.02
N CYS A 374 17.08 9.32 -7.82
CA CYS A 374 18.09 8.74 -6.93
C CYS A 374 18.89 7.63 -7.63
N GLY A 375 18.20 6.71 -8.31
CA GLY A 375 18.84 5.65 -9.09
C GLY A 375 19.67 6.17 -10.26
N VAL A 376 19.19 7.18 -10.99
CA VAL A 376 19.92 7.82 -12.10
C VAL A 376 21.19 8.52 -11.59
N LEU A 377 21.13 9.25 -10.48
CA LEU A 377 22.30 9.90 -9.86
C LEU A 377 23.37 8.86 -9.47
N VAL A 378 22.95 7.74 -8.90
CA VAL A 378 23.84 6.62 -8.56
C VAL A 378 24.48 6.00 -9.81
N VAL A 379 23.71 5.84 -10.90
CA VAL A 379 24.26 5.39 -12.19
C VAL A 379 25.25 6.40 -12.77
N VAL A 380 24.97 7.71 -12.70
CA VAL A 380 25.89 8.76 -13.18
C VAL A 380 27.18 8.77 -12.38
N ALA A 381 27.10 8.64 -11.05
CA ALA A 381 28.27 8.45 -10.19
C ALA A 381 29.11 7.26 -10.64
N TRP A 382 28.46 6.12 -10.93
CA TRP A 382 29.15 4.94 -11.44
C TRP A 382 29.80 5.17 -12.80
N VAL A 383 29.11 5.80 -13.75
CA VAL A 383 29.67 6.10 -15.08
C VAL A 383 30.93 6.95 -14.97
N SER A 384 30.94 7.92 -14.04
CA SER A 384 32.12 8.75 -13.78
C SER A 384 33.32 7.93 -13.29
N VAL A 385 33.11 6.97 -12.38
CA VAL A 385 34.20 6.27 -11.70
C VAL A 385 34.58 4.91 -12.31
N ALA A 386 33.73 4.31 -13.16
CA ALA A 386 33.87 2.93 -13.62
C ALA A 386 35.16 2.70 -14.43
N HIS A 387 35.52 3.65 -15.31
CA HIS A 387 36.72 3.53 -16.14
C HIS A 387 37.99 3.79 -15.33
N LYS A 388 38.06 4.98 -14.73
CA LYS A 388 39.14 5.42 -13.84
C LYS A 388 38.54 6.36 -12.80
N LEU A 389 39.12 6.34 -11.60
CA LEU A 389 38.71 7.25 -10.54
C LEU A 389 38.95 8.72 -10.97
N PRO A 390 38.09 9.66 -10.53
CA PRO A 390 38.24 11.08 -10.81
C PRO A 390 39.61 11.61 -10.34
N GLY A 391 40.23 12.47 -11.14
CA GLY A 391 41.43 13.20 -10.73
C GLY A 391 41.11 14.47 -9.92
N PRO A 392 42.14 15.19 -9.43
CA PRO A 392 41.94 16.36 -8.57
C PRO A 392 41.05 17.45 -9.16
N ILE A 393 41.20 17.78 -10.45
CA ILE A 393 40.37 18.77 -11.15
C ILE A 393 38.89 18.35 -11.17
N ALA A 394 38.63 17.06 -11.37
CA ALA A 394 37.26 16.56 -11.42
C ALA A 394 36.61 16.53 -10.02
N LEU A 395 37.39 16.20 -8.98
CA LEU A 395 36.95 16.30 -7.59
C LEU A 395 36.68 17.75 -7.17
N LEU A 396 37.56 18.69 -7.54
CA LEU A 396 37.37 20.12 -7.28
C LEU A 396 36.12 20.65 -7.99
N GLY A 397 35.93 20.34 -9.27
CA GLY A 397 34.74 20.75 -10.02
C GLY A 397 33.45 20.18 -9.41
N GLY A 398 33.46 18.90 -9.01
CA GLY A 398 32.34 18.30 -8.29
C GLY A 398 32.06 18.96 -6.94
N ALA A 399 33.11 19.28 -6.17
CA ALA A 399 32.98 19.96 -4.89
C ALA A 399 32.45 21.39 -5.02
N VAL A 400 32.88 22.13 -6.06
CA VAL A 400 32.34 23.48 -6.37
C VAL A 400 30.85 23.40 -6.74
N LEU A 401 30.43 22.43 -7.55
CA LEU A 401 29.01 22.23 -7.84
C LEU A 401 28.20 21.85 -6.59
N LEU A 402 28.77 21.01 -5.72
CA LEU A 402 28.12 20.64 -4.45
C LEU A 402 27.97 21.85 -3.52
N ALA A 403 29.02 22.67 -3.41
CA ALA A 403 28.97 23.92 -2.65
C ALA A 403 27.96 24.91 -3.25
N LEU A 404 27.85 24.99 -4.57
CA LEU A 404 26.82 25.80 -5.23
C LEU A 404 25.40 25.30 -4.89
N ILE A 405 25.16 23.99 -4.90
CA ILE A 405 23.87 23.42 -4.47
C ILE A 405 23.60 23.79 -3.01
N ALA A 406 24.60 23.67 -2.13
CA ALA A 406 24.47 24.03 -0.72
C ALA A 406 24.10 25.52 -0.53
N VAL A 407 24.79 26.43 -1.24
CA VAL A 407 24.51 27.88 -1.18
C VAL A 407 23.13 28.22 -1.75
N LEU A 408 22.72 27.60 -2.86
CA LEU A 408 21.39 27.81 -3.44
C LEU A 408 20.25 27.22 -2.59
N SER A 409 20.59 26.33 -1.65
CA SER A 409 19.65 25.69 -0.73
C SER A 409 19.65 26.35 0.65
N ASP A 410 20.53 27.32 0.89
CA ASP A 410 20.67 27.98 2.18
C ASP A 410 19.37 28.74 2.54
N GLY A 411 18.89 28.54 3.77
CA GLY A 411 17.59 29.06 4.22
C GLY A 411 16.38 28.18 3.89
N SER A 412 16.55 27.02 3.25
CA SER A 412 15.45 26.05 3.08
C SER A 412 14.94 25.55 4.44
N PRO A 413 13.62 25.55 4.69
CA PRO A 413 13.06 25.08 5.96
C PRO A 413 13.15 23.57 6.15
N LEU A 414 13.61 22.84 5.13
CA LEU A 414 13.70 21.39 5.11
C LEU A 414 15.08 20.87 5.55
N LEU A 415 16.05 21.77 5.72
CA LEU A 415 17.39 21.42 6.21
C LEU A 415 17.41 21.53 7.73
N THR A 416 17.71 20.44 8.42
CA THR A 416 17.78 20.43 9.89
C THR A 416 19.12 20.92 10.40
N GLU A 417 19.24 21.12 11.71
CA GLU A 417 20.51 21.45 12.36
C GLU A 417 21.63 20.46 11.95
N HIS A 418 22.86 20.97 11.90
CA HIS A 418 24.09 20.24 11.54
C HIS A 418 24.20 19.72 10.09
N TRP A 419 23.26 20.03 9.18
CA TRP A 419 23.35 19.58 7.78
C TRP A 419 24.66 20.02 7.11
N THR A 420 25.09 21.26 7.33
CA THR A 420 26.32 21.84 6.76
C THR A 420 27.57 21.14 7.28
N GLU A 421 27.62 20.86 8.58
CA GLU A 421 28.74 20.18 9.24
C GLU A 421 28.90 18.77 8.69
N VAL A 422 27.80 18.03 8.57
CA VAL A 422 27.78 16.68 8.00
C VAL A 422 28.19 16.72 6.52
N LEU A 423 27.65 17.65 5.74
CA LEU A 423 28.02 17.82 4.33
C LEU A 423 29.52 18.09 4.16
N ILE A 424 30.08 19.02 4.94
CA ILE A 424 31.51 19.38 4.87
C ILE A 424 32.36 18.20 5.32
N ALA A 425 32.03 17.55 6.43
CA ALA A 425 32.79 16.41 6.95
C ALA A 425 32.80 15.25 5.96
N SER A 426 31.64 14.83 5.47
CA SER A 426 31.51 13.76 4.47
C SER A 426 32.22 14.13 3.16
N GLY A 427 32.04 15.37 2.68
CA GLY A 427 32.70 15.87 1.48
C GLY A 427 34.23 15.88 1.60
N ALA A 428 34.76 16.39 2.72
CA ALA A 428 36.20 16.44 2.98
C ALA A 428 36.81 15.05 3.07
N VAL A 429 36.19 14.12 3.82
CA VAL A 429 36.66 12.72 3.89
C VAL A 429 36.65 12.07 2.51
N THR A 430 35.65 12.36 1.69
CA THR A 430 35.58 11.85 0.31
C THR A 430 36.76 12.36 -0.52
N VAL A 431 37.00 13.67 -0.53
CA VAL A 431 38.11 14.27 -1.28
C VAL A 431 39.45 13.71 -0.80
N VAL A 432 39.66 13.58 0.51
CA VAL A 432 40.89 13.01 1.09
C VAL A 432 41.06 11.54 0.72
N ALA A 433 40.02 10.72 0.83
CA ALA A 433 40.07 9.30 0.50
C ALA A 433 40.39 9.08 -0.98
N PHE A 434 39.66 9.76 -1.88
CA PHE A 434 39.90 9.64 -3.32
C PHE A 434 41.24 10.26 -3.74
N GLY A 435 41.64 11.38 -3.12
CA GLY A 435 42.96 11.98 -3.32
C GLY A 435 44.09 11.04 -2.90
N THR A 436 43.97 10.40 -1.73
CA THR A 436 44.93 9.40 -1.24
C THR A 436 45.01 8.20 -2.19
N ILE A 437 43.87 7.65 -2.62
CA ILE A 437 43.85 6.54 -3.59
C ILE A 437 44.48 6.97 -4.92
N TRP A 438 44.21 8.19 -5.38
CA TRP A 438 44.79 8.72 -6.61
C TRP A 438 46.31 8.84 -6.51
N THR A 439 46.82 9.47 -5.44
CA THR A 439 48.27 9.66 -5.20
C THR A 439 49.00 8.33 -5.08
N LEU A 440 48.47 7.39 -4.28
CA LEU A 440 49.08 6.06 -4.11
C LEU A 440 49.15 5.27 -5.42
N ARG A 441 48.22 5.51 -6.36
CA ARG A 441 48.22 4.85 -7.67
C ARG A 441 49.23 5.45 -8.67
N GLN A 442 49.79 6.64 -8.40
CA GLN A 442 50.83 7.26 -9.22
C GLN A 442 52.23 6.68 -8.93
N PHE A 443 52.48 6.14 -7.73
CA PHE A 443 53.80 5.68 -7.31
C PHE A 443 53.95 4.15 -7.42
N PRO A 444 54.91 3.62 -8.23
CA PRO A 444 55.06 2.18 -8.47
C PRO A 444 55.37 1.33 -7.22
N ARG A 445 56.12 1.88 -6.26
CA ARG A 445 56.54 1.19 -5.02
C ARG A 445 55.36 0.98 -4.05
N THR A 446 54.47 1.95 -3.92
CA THR A 446 53.28 1.88 -3.04
C THR A 446 52.09 1.19 -3.71
N ARG A 447 52.09 1.04 -5.04
CA ARG A 447 51.07 0.28 -5.80
C ARG A 447 50.95 -1.19 -5.39
N ARG A 448 52.00 -1.76 -4.78
CA ARG A 448 51.99 -3.14 -4.22
C ARG A 448 51.29 -3.22 -2.86
N VAL A 449 51.19 -2.12 -2.11
CA VAL A 449 50.58 -2.07 -0.77
C VAL A 449 49.07 -1.83 -0.93
N LYS A 450 48.28 -2.89 -0.79
CA LYS A 450 46.82 -2.83 -1.01
C LYS A 450 46.04 -2.28 0.19
N TRP A 451 46.62 -2.28 1.40
CA TRP A 451 45.91 -1.97 2.63
C TRP A 451 45.43 -0.50 2.75
N PRO A 452 46.19 0.54 2.38
CA PRO A 452 45.72 1.93 2.43
C PRO A 452 44.50 2.20 1.52
N VAL A 453 44.44 1.53 0.36
CA VAL A 453 43.30 1.62 -0.55
C VAL A 453 42.08 0.92 0.04
N VAL A 454 42.28 -0.22 0.69
CA VAL A 454 41.21 -0.93 1.43
C VAL A 454 40.71 -0.08 2.59
N ALA A 455 41.60 0.52 3.38
CA ALA A 455 41.27 1.40 4.49
C ALA A 455 40.48 2.63 4.00
N ALA A 456 40.91 3.28 2.92
CA ALA A 456 40.19 4.41 2.34
C ALA A 456 38.75 4.03 1.91
N PHE A 457 38.55 2.85 1.31
CA PHE A 457 37.20 2.37 0.99
C PHE A 457 36.38 2.00 2.22
N ALA A 458 37.00 1.42 3.25
CA ALA A 458 36.33 1.13 4.51
C ALA A 458 35.85 2.43 5.19
N VAL A 459 36.70 3.46 5.21
CA VAL A 459 36.33 4.80 5.72
C VAL A 459 35.16 5.39 4.93
N LEU A 460 35.19 5.33 3.59
CA LEU A 460 34.07 5.82 2.77
C LEU A 460 32.76 5.08 3.07
N LEU A 461 32.82 3.75 3.28
CA LEU A 461 31.64 2.95 3.62
C LEU A 461 31.09 3.33 5.00
N VAL A 462 31.97 3.55 5.99
CA VAL A 462 31.60 4.00 7.34
C VAL A 462 30.96 5.39 7.29
N VAL A 463 31.54 6.33 6.52
CA VAL A 463 30.95 7.67 6.34
C VAL A 463 29.54 7.59 5.75
N VAL A 464 29.34 6.83 4.66
CA VAL A 464 27.98 6.64 4.11
C VAL A 464 27.05 6.04 5.16
N ALA A 465 27.48 5.01 5.89
CA ALA A 465 26.64 4.37 6.89
C ALA A 465 26.25 5.33 8.02
N VAL A 466 27.19 6.11 8.56
CA VAL A 466 26.92 7.10 9.62
C VAL A 466 26.01 8.23 9.11
N GLU A 467 26.33 8.82 7.96
CA GLU A 467 25.56 9.93 7.38
C GLU A 467 24.11 9.52 7.07
N THR A 468 23.92 8.34 6.47
CA THR A 468 22.59 7.81 6.15
C THR A 468 21.83 7.36 7.39
N THR A 469 22.50 6.82 8.42
CA THR A 469 21.87 6.52 9.71
C THR A 469 21.36 7.80 10.36
N TRP A 470 22.17 8.85 10.42
CA TRP A 470 21.75 10.14 11.01
C TRP A 470 20.59 10.77 10.23
N THR A 471 20.63 10.70 8.90
CA THR A 471 19.51 11.14 8.04
C THR A 471 18.24 10.34 8.36
N ALA A 472 18.34 9.01 8.46
CA ALA A 472 17.20 8.14 8.76
C ALA A 472 16.59 8.44 10.14
N VAL A 473 17.42 8.70 11.16
CA VAL A 473 16.98 9.10 12.51
C VAL A 473 16.15 10.39 12.45
N ILE A 474 16.65 11.42 11.78
CA ILE A 474 15.96 12.71 11.66
C ILE A 474 14.64 12.55 10.89
N THR A 475 14.68 11.82 9.76
CA THR A 475 13.49 11.57 8.96
C THR A 475 12.41 10.81 9.73
N ASP A 476 12.79 9.80 10.52
CA ASP A 476 11.85 9.05 11.36
C ASP A 476 11.25 9.92 12.50
N GLU A 477 12.07 10.79 13.09
CA GLU A 477 11.59 11.76 14.09
C GLU A 477 10.54 12.70 13.51
N GLN A 478 10.80 13.28 12.35
CA GLN A 478 9.87 14.19 11.70
C GLN A 478 8.61 13.47 11.23
N ARG A 479 8.75 12.24 10.73
CA ARG A 479 7.59 11.40 10.36
C ARG A 479 6.66 11.18 11.55
N SER A 480 7.23 10.86 12.72
CA SER A 480 6.48 10.65 13.95
C SER A 480 5.68 11.89 14.36
N LYS A 481 6.23 13.09 14.12
CA LYS A 481 5.58 14.38 14.40
C LYS A 481 4.49 14.73 13.37
N VAL A 482 4.74 14.52 12.08
CA VAL A 482 3.87 14.99 10.99
C VAL A 482 2.72 14.04 10.69
N LEU A 483 2.99 12.73 10.66
CA LEU A 483 2.00 11.71 10.29
C LEU A 483 1.25 11.13 11.50
N SER A 484 1.72 11.42 12.72
CA SER A 484 1.29 10.81 13.98
C SER A 484 1.49 9.29 14.02
N THR A 485 2.06 8.76 15.10
CA THR A 485 2.04 7.32 15.37
C THR A 485 0.61 6.93 15.75
N SER A 486 -0.08 6.20 14.88
CA SER A 486 -1.52 5.96 15.00
C SER A 486 -1.86 4.70 15.81
N VAL A 487 -0.92 3.76 15.94
CA VAL A 487 -1.16 2.45 16.56
C VAL A 487 0.04 2.01 17.40
N ALA A 488 -0.16 1.58 18.64
CA ALA A 488 0.91 1.00 19.46
C ALA A 488 1.29 -0.41 18.98
N PRO A 489 2.54 -0.87 19.20
CA PRO A 489 2.90 -2.27 18.94
C PRO A 489 1.98 -3.23 19.71
N TRP A 490 1.83 -4.44 19.18
CA TRP A 490 1.02 -5.48 19.82
C TRP A 490 1.50 -5.75 21.24
N ASN A 491 0.58 -5.74 22.20
CA ASN A 491 0.84 -6.01 23.62
C ASN A 491 -0.28 -6.86 24.24
N ASP A 492 -0.16 -7.13 25.54
CA ASP A 492 -1.09 -7.99 26.30
C ASP A 492 -2.56 -7.54 26.22
N LEU A 493 -2.81 -6.24 26.06
CA LEU A 493 -4.17 -5.71 25.89
C LEU A 493 -4.77 -6.12 24.55
N GLN A 494 -3.99 -6.08 23.45
CA GLN A 494 -4.46 -6.60 22.16
C GLN A 494 -4.64 -8.12 22.20
N THR A 495 -3.75 -8.86 22.88
CA THR A 495 -3.92 -10.31 23.10
C THR A 495 -5.24 -10.60 23.83
N THR A 496 -5.51 -9.89 24.92
CA THR A 496 -6.76 -10.05 25.70
C THR A 496 -8.00 -9.78 24.85
N ARG A 497 -7.96 -8.75 23.99
CA ARG A 497 -9.07 -8.42 23.07
C ARG A 497 -9.25 -9.48 21.98
N TYR A 498 -8.16 -9.93 21.38
CA TYR A 498 -8.16 -11.00 20.38
C TYR A 498 -8.73 -12.30 20.96
N ASP A 499 -8.29 -12.70 22.16
CA ASP A 499 -8.78 -13.90 22.83
C ASP A 499 -10.27 -13.81 23.20
N ALA A 500 -10.73 -12.64 23.66
CA ALA A 500 -12.14 -12.41 23.96
C ALA A 500 -13.03 -12.54 22.70
N LEU A 501 -12.56 -12.04 21.55
CA LEU A 501 -13.27 -12.17 20.27
C LEU A 501 -13.30 -13.62 19.79
N ARG A 502 -12.19 -14.35 19.90
CA ARG A 502 -12.14 -15.77 19.56
C ARG A 502 -13.03 -16.62 20.45
N ALA A 503 -13.07 -16.35 21.75
CA ALA A 503 -13.96 -17.04 22.68
C ALA A 503 -15.45 -16.77 22.39
N ALA A 504 -15.75 -15.63 21.76
CA ALA A 504 -17.09 -15.24 21.36
C ALA A 504 -17.49 -15.68 19.95
N ASP A 505 -16.53 -16.12 19.14
CA ASP A 505 -16.72 -16.45 17.71
C ASP A 505 -17.79 -17.54 17.53
N GLY A 506 -18.68 -17.29 16.58
CA GLY A 506 -19.76 -18.21 16.19
C GLY A 506 -20.01 -18.19 14.70
N TRP A 507 -19.03 -17.75 13.91
CA TRP A 507 -19.15 -17.70 12.46
C TRP A 507 -19.27 -19.12 11.89
N PRO A 508 -20.19 -19.39 10.93
CA PRO A 508 -21.11 -18.45 10.26
C PRO A 508 -22.53 -18.36 10.86
N GLU A 509 -22.83 -19.00 12.00
CA GLU A 509 -24.16 -18.92 12.64
C GLU A 509 -24.53 -17.47 12.98
N TYR A 510 -23.56 -16.73 13.52
CA TYR A 510 -23.64 -15.29 13.72
C TYR A 510 -22.26 -14.65 13.58
N ARG A 511 -22.23 -13.34 13.36
CA ARG A 511 -21.01 -12.52 13.31
C ARG A 511 -20.64 -12.03 14.70
N THR A 512 -19.33 -11.97 14.94
CA THR A 512 -18.76 -11.28 16.10
C THR A 512 -18.20 -9.93 15.66
N GLU A 513 -18.73 -8.83 16.20
CA GLU A 513 -18.29 -7.47 15.88
C GLU A 513 -17.27 -6.96 16.91
N PRO A 514 -16.03 -6.66 16.50
CA PRO A 514 -14.98 -6.20 17.41
C PRO A 514 -15.11 -4.73 17.81
N GLY A 515 -15.89 -3.94 17.07
CA GLY A 515 -15.92 -2.50 17.24
C GLY A 515 -14.69 -1.83 16.62
N THR A 516 -14.33 -0.65 17.13
CA THR A 516 -13.11 0.07 16.71
C THR A 516 -12.35 0.48 17.96
N SER A 517 -11.21 -0.17 18.18
CA SER A 517 -10.40 -0.12 19.39
C SER A 517 -8.92 0.19 19.14
N VAL A 518 -8.37 -0.26 18.01
CA VAL A 518 -6.96 -0.03 17.62
C VAL A 518 -6.90 0.68 16.27
N THR A 519 -7.59 0.15 15.26
CA THR A 519 -7.57 0.64 13.88
C THR A 519 -8.94 0.46 13.20
N PRO A 520 -9.26 1.23 12.14
CA PRO A 520 -10.41 0.94 11.29
C PRO A 520 -10.46 -0.49 10.72
N ASN A 521 -9.33 -1.20 10.71
CA ASN A 521 -9.20 -2.58 10.26
C ASN A 521 -9.16 -3.62 11.41
N ASP A 522 -9.73 -3.30 12.58
CA ASP A 522 -9.81 -4.22 13.71
C ASP A 522 -10.42 -5.60 13.40
N PRO A 523 -11.42 -5.76 12.51
CA PRO A 523 -11.95 -7.08 12.17
C PRO A 523 -10.92 -8.06 11.63
N ILE A 524 -9.91 -7.59 10.89
CA ILE A 524 -8.83 -8.45 10.39
C ILE A 524 -7.61 -8.47 11.30
N LEU A 525 -7.40 -7.43 12.12
CA LEU A 525 -6.29 -7.39 13.06
C LEU A 525 -6.56 -8.25 14.30
N LEU A 526 -7.73 -8.06 14.92
CA LEU A 526 -8.18 -8.68 16.16
C LEU A 526 -9.17 -9.85 15.93
N GLY A 527 -9.70 -10.00 14.71
CA GLY A 527 -10.71 -11.00 14.38
C GLY A 527 -12.15 -10.50 14.48
N GLY A 528 -13.08 -11.29 13.95
CA GLY A 528 -14.49 -10.96 13.87
C GLY A 528 -14.93 -10.50 12.48
N GLN A 529 -16.23 -10.43 12.25
CA GLN A 529 -16.81 -10.18 10.93
C GLN A 529 -17.62 -8.90 10.89
N GLY A 530 -16.92 -7.80 11.14
CA GLY A 530 -17.51 -6.51 11.40
C GLY A 530 -17.59 -5.54 10.21
N ALA A 531 -18.07 -4.34 10.53
CA ALA A 531 -18.21 -3.24 9.59
C ALA A 531 -16.87 -2.59 9.21
N GLY A 532 -15.86 -2.71 10.08
CA GLY A 532 -14.56 -2.05 9.92
C GLY A 532 -13.82 -2.49 8.65
N LEU A 533 -13.45 -1.50 7.82
CA LEU A 533 -12.52 -1.65 6.72
C LEU A 533 -11.97 -0.28 6.33
N TYR A 534 -10.66 -0.13 6.34
CA TYR A 534 -9.96 0.92 5.61
C TYR A 534 -9.20 0.31 4.43
N SER A 535 -9.66 0.64 3.22
CA SER A 535 -9.04 0.24 1.95
C SER A 535 -9.15 1.39 0.94
N SER A 536 -8.08 1.64 0.19
CA SER A 536 -8.13 2.56 -0.96
C SER A 536 -9.06 2.07 -2.07
N LEU A 537 -9.40 0.79 -2.06
CA LEU A 537 -10.23 0.08 -3.03
C LEU A 537 -11.63 -0.26 -2.49
N LEU A 538 -12.02 0.27 -1.32
CA LEU A 538 -13.36 0.07 -0.77
C LEU A 538 -14.43 0.42 -1.82
N PRO A 539 -15.30 -0.51 -2.24
CA PRO A 539 -16.28 -0.24 -3.29
C PRO A 539 -17.24 0.89 -2.91
N HIS A 540 -17.52 1.76 -3.87
CA HIS A 540 -18.41 2.91 -3.66
C HIS A 540 -19.80 2.49 -3.19
N SER A 541 -20.35 1.42 -3.78
CA SER A 541 -21.66 0.87 -3.41
C SER A 541 -21.72 0.36 -1.97
N VAL A 542 -20.60 -0.16 -1.43
CA VAL A 542 -20.50 -0.60 -0.03
C VAL A 542 -20.52 0.62 0.89
N ASN A 543 -19.70 1.64 0.59
CA ASN A 543 -19.71 2.88 1.36
C ASN A 543 -21.09 3.58 1.33
N GLU A 544 -21.77 3.62 0.17
CA GLU A 544 -23.12 4.18 0.05
C GLU A 544 -24.13 3.40 0.89
N MET A 545 -24.14 2.06 0.80
CA MET A 545 -25.00 1.21 1.61
C MET A 545 -24.77 1.45 3.10
N MET A 546 -23.51 1.41 3.55
CA MET A 546 -23.16 1.61 4.96
C MET A 546 -23.58 3.00 5.44
N THR A 547 -23.30 4.05 4.67
CA THR A 547 -23.74 5.42 4.99
C THR A 547 -25.25 5.51 5.08
N ALA A 548 -25.99 4.90 4.14
CA ALA A 548 -27.44 4.89 4.14
C ALA A 548 -28.05 4.17 5.36
N LEU A 549 -27.36 3.14 5.88
CA LEU A 549 -27.75 2.43 7.10
C LEU A 549 -27.33 3.13 8.39
N GLY A 550 -26.64 4.27 8.30
CA GLY A 550 -26.23 5.08 9.46
C GLY A 550 -24.82 4.80 9.97
N PHE A 551 -24.01 3.99 9.27
CA PHE A 551 -22.60 3.83 9.60
C PHE A 551 -21.81 5.11 9.28
N GLY A 552 -20.82 5.41 10.12
CA GLY A 552 -19.89 6.52 9.92
C GLY A 552 -18.69 6.11 9.07
N TRP A 553 -17.91 7.09 8.65
CA TRP A 553 -16.68 6.83 7.90
C TRP A 553 -15.65 7.95 8.03
N SER A 554 -14.40 7.65 7.69
CA SER A 554 -13.30 8.60 7.50
C SER A 554 -12.63 8.40 6.14
N GLY A 555 -11.65 9.27 5.82
CA GLY A 555 -10.86 9.14 4.60
C GLY A 555 -11.71 9.24 3.33
N TYR A 556 -12.66 10.18 3.27
CA TYR A 556 -13.55 10.37 2.12
C TYR A 556 -14.45 9.16 1.81
N GLY A 557 -14.79 8.35 2.83
CA GLY A 557 -15.65 7.18 2.68
C GLY A 557 -14.89 5.91 2.31
N ARG A 558 -13.57 5.89 2.53
CA ARG A 558 -12.69 4.72 2.32
C ARG A 558 -12.37 3.94 3.60
N ALA A 559 -12.70 4.52 4.76
CA ALA A 559 -12.55 3.89 6.06
C ALA A 559 -13.90 3.82 6.77
N ALA A 560 -14.57 2.68 6.69
CA ALA A 560 -15.86 2.47 7.35
C ALA A 560 -15.68 2.30 8.87
N ARG A 561 -16.61 2.85 9.65
CA ARG A 561 -16.63 2.74 11.12
C ARG A 561 -17.70 1.76 11.56
N THR A 562 -17.49 1.12 12.71
CA THR A 562 -18.52 0.32 13.38
C THR A 562 -19.73 1.18 13.78
N LEU A 563 -20.88 0.53 13.93
CA LEU A 563 -22.12 1.14 14.42
C LEU A 563 -22.70 0.21 15.49
N ASP A 564 -22.90 0.72 16.70
CA ASP A 564 -23.58 0.01 17.79
C ASP A 564 -25.09 0.24 17.68
N ASN A 565 -25.77 -0.65 16.94
CA ASN A 565 -27.20 -0.56 16.70
C ASN A 565 -27.82 -1.97 16.52
N PRO A 566 -28.80 -2.36 17.35
CA PRO A 566 -29.36 -3.71 17.34
C PRO A 566 -30.17 -4.03 16.07
N VAL A 567 -30.63 -3.02 15.32
CA VAL A 567 -31.30 -3.23 14.04
C VAL A 567 -30.29 -3.58 12.95
N THR A 568 -29.16 -2.87 12.87
CA THR A 568 -28.08 -3.28 11.94
C THR A 568 -27.46 -4.60 12.35
N ASP A 569 -27.35 -4.89 13.65
CA ASP A 569 -26.90 -6.20 14.13
C ASP A 569 -27.85 -7.31 13.67
N THR A 570 -29.16 -7.06 13.68
CA THR A 570 -30.15 -7.99 13.13
C THR A 570 -30.01 -8.16 11.60
N ILE A 571 -29.76 -7.07 10.87
CA ILE A 571 -29.63 -7.11 9.39
C ILE A 571 -28.38 -7.90 8.94
N PHE A 572 -27.27 -7.74 9.65
CA PHE A 572 -26.00 -8.39 9.33
C PHE A 572 -25.72 -9.66 10.13
N SER A 573 -26.65 -10.09 10.98
CA SER A 573 -26.53 -11.27 11.85
C SER A 573 -25.38 -11.15 12.87
N VAL A 574 -25.17 -9.99 13.47
CA VAL A 574 -24.19 -9.76 14.56
C VAL A 574 -24.75 -10.26 15.88
N GLY A 575 -24.37 -11.48 16.27
CA GLY A 575 -24.83 -12.14 17.50
C GLY A 575 -23.95 -11.90 18.71
N ALA A 576 -22.72 -11.42 18.50
CA ALA A 576 -21.80 -11.03 19.57
C ALA A 576 -21.12 -9.70 19.23
N ARG A 577 -20.93 -8.85 20.25
CA ARG A 577 -20.27 -7.55 20.10
C ARG A 577 -19.35 -7.29 21.28
N MET A 578 -18.13 -6.89 20.98
CA MET A 578 -17.19 -6.41 21.98
C MET A 578 -17.37 -4.90 22.20
N ARG A 579 -17.43 -4.49 23.47
CA ARG A 579 -17.31 -3.10 23.92
C ARG A 579 -16.11 -2.99 24.85
N LEU A 580 -15.52 -1.81 24.91
CA LEU A 580 -14.47 -1.53 25.87
C LEU A 580 -15.07 -0.81 27.07
N VAL A 581 -14.87 -1.37 28.27
CA VAL A 581 -15.21 -0.72 29.54
C VAL A 581 -13.93 -0.62 30.34
N ASP A 582 -13.51 0.61 30.66
CA ASP A 582 -12.22 0.92 31.28
C ASP A 582 -11.03 0.26 30.55
N GLY A 583 -11.10 0.21 29.22
CA GLY A 583 -10.07 -0.37 28.34
C GLY A 583 -10.13 -1.90 28.17
N ASN A 584 -10.91 -2.61 29.01
CA ASN A 584 -11.05 -4.06 28.99
C ASN A 584 -12.20 -4.52 28.08
N PRO A 585 -12.06 -5.67 27.38
CA PRO A 585 -13.10 -6.18 26.51
C PRO A 585 -14.28 -6.75 27.32
N GLN A 586 -15.48 -6.30 27.00
CA GLN A 586 -16.74 -6.90 27.44
C GLN A 586 -17.55 -7.34 26.21
N VAL A 587 -17.86 -8.63 26.13
CA VAL A 587 -18.65 -9.17 25.03
C VAL A 587 -20.11 -9.33 25.45
N THR A 588 -21.01 -8.70 24.71
CA THR A 588 -22.45 -8.92 24.83
C THR A 588 -22.96 -9.81 23.71
N ARG A 589 -23.93 -10.67 24.01
CA ARG A 589 -24.59 -11.54 23.04
C ARG A 589 -26.03 -11.12 22.80
N ALA A 590 -26.49 -11.29 21.56
CA ALA A 590 -27.85 -11.01 21.15
C ALA A 590 -28.39 -12.14 20.28
N THR A 591 -29.70 -12.39 20.36
CA THR A 591 -30.37 -13.31 19.45
C THR A 591 -30.58 -12.59 18.11
N VAL A 592 -30.08 -13.18 17.03
CA VAL A 592 -30.15 -12.62 15.67
C VAL A 592 -30.66 -13.66 14.66
N PRO A 593 -31.18 -13.24 13.50
CA PRO A 593 -31.51 -14.16 12.42
C PRO A 593 -30.26 -14.76 11.78
N PRO A 594 -30.38 -15.94 11.12
CA PRO A 594 -29.29 -16.53 10.36
C PRO A 594 -28.87 -15.60 9.21
N LEU A 595 -27.62 -15.73 8.76
CA LEU A 595 -27.01 -14.90 7.71
C LEU A 595 -27.85 -14.84 6.42
N VAL A 596 -28.59 -15.93 6.12
CA VAL A 596 -29.53 -16.01 5.01
C VAL A 596 -30.95 -16.08 5.54
N THR A 597 -31.78 -15.14 5.09
CA THR A 597 -33.18 -15.06 5.51
C THR A 597 -34.13 -15.12 4.31
N VAL A 598 -35.30 -15.73 4.47
CA VAL A 598 -36.30 -15.80 3.38
C VAL A 598 -37.37 -14.71 3.53
N ARG A 599 -37.73 -14.08 2.41
CA ARG A 599 -38.71 -12.98 2.32
C ARG A 599 -39.70 -13.26 1.20
N ARG A 600 -41.00 -13.14 1.49
CA ARG A 600 -42.06 -13.37 0.49
C ARG A 600 -42.05 -12.33 -0.64
N ARG A 601 -41.74 -11.07 -0.32
CA ARG A 601 -41.60 -9.92 -1.23
C ARG A 601 -40.46 -9.02 -0.75
N LEU A 602 -39.85 -8.27 -1.66
CA LEU A 602 -38.85 -7.23 -1.37
C LEU A 602 -39.45 -5.83 -1.36
N ASP A 603 -40.75 -5.69 -1.66
CA ASP A 603 -41.42 -4.41 -1.78
C ASP A 603 -41.48 -3.69 -0.42
N ALA A 604 -41.33 -2.37 -0.44
CA ALA A 604 -41.17 -1.54 0.74
C ALA A 604 -42.44 -1.52 1.61
N ALA A 605 -42.41 -2.19 2.77
CA ALA A 605 -43.40 -1.94 3.83
C ALA A 605 -43.27 -0.51 4.41
N VAL A 606 -42.09 0.11 4.24
CA VAL A 606 -41.79 1.48 4.67
C VAL A 606 -41.26 2.28 3.47
N PRO A 607 -42.01 3.29 2.98
CA PRO A 607 -41.53 4.17 1.92
C PRO A 607 -40.23 4.85 2.33
N VAL A 608 -39.19 4.73 1.50
CA VAL A 608 -37.94 5.48 1.68
C VAL A 608 -38.00 6.69 0.77
N ASP A 609 -38.08 7.88 1.37
CA ASP A 609 -37.95 9.13 0.62
C ASP A 609 -36.49 9.28 0.14
N THR A 610 -36.29 9.17 -1.17
CA THR A 610 -34.96 9.33 -1.78
C THR A 610 -34.44 10.76 -1.70
N ASN A 611 -35.33 11.75 -1.50
CA ASN A 611 -34.97 13.17 -1.42
C ASN A 611 -34.63 13.61 0.01
N ALA A 612 -34.97 12.80 1.03
CA ALA A 612 -34.66 13.03 2.44
C ALA A 612 -34.17 11.73 3.11
N PRO A 613 -32.91 11.32 2.84
CA PRO A 613 -32.38 10.03 3.31
C PRO A 613 -32.51 9.88 4.82
N ASN A 614 -33.14 8.78 5.24
CA ASN A 614 -33.39 8.46 6.62
C ASN A 614 -32.83 7.05 6.93
N ALA A 615 -31.82 6.96 7.79
CA ALA A 615 -31.22 5.70 8.19
C ALA A 615 -32.24 4.76 8.86
N TYR A 616 -33.21 5.29 9.61
CA TYR A 616 -34.28 4.50 10.24
C TYR A 616 -35.11 3.78 9.17
N ALA A 617 -35.57 4.50 8.14
CA ALA A 617 -36.36 3.91 7.05
C ALA A 617 -35.55 2.93 6.19
N ALA A 618 -34.26 3.21 5.97
CA ALA A 618 -33.36 2.30 5.25
C ALA A 618 -33.17 0.98 6.00
N GLN A 619 -32.96 1.04 7.31
CA GLN A 619 -32.87 -0.14 8.18
C GLN A 619 -34.19 -0.92 8.21
N GLU A 620 -35.33 -0.25 8.42
CA GLU A 620 -36.66 -0.88 8.44
C GLU A 620 -37.03 -1.53 7.10
N ARG A 621 -36.58 -0.95 5.99
CA ARG A 621 -36.74 -1.56 4.66
C ARG A 621 -36.03 -2.91 4.58
N LEU A 622 -34.79 -3.01 5.06
CA LEU A 622 -34.03 -4.27 5.05
C LEU A 622 -34.59 -5.27 6.07
N LEU A 623 -35.04 -4.79 7.23
CA LEU A 623 -35.71 -5.61 8.24
C LEU A 623 -37.07 -6.13 7.76
N GLY A 624 -37.77 -5.34 6.93
CA GLY A 624 -39.12 -5.61 6.43
C GLY A 624 -40.22 -5.32 7.46
N THR A 625 -39.91 -4.61 8.54
CA THR A 625 -40.82 -4.28 9.66
C THR A 625 -40.46 -2.90 10.21
N LYS A 626 -41.48 -2.10 10.57
CA LYS A 626 -41.28 -0.81 11.25
C LYS A 626 -40.94 -1.06 12.73
N VAL A 627 -39.83 -0.49 13.20
CA VAL A 627 -39.33 -0.64 14.58
C VAL A 627 -38.95 0.69 15.22
N TYR A 628 -38.84 1.76 14.44
CA TYR A 628 -38.58 3.11 14.93
C TYR A 628 -39.85 3.96 14.92
N ASP A 629 -40.04 4.71 16.00
CA ASP A 629 -40.84 5.92 15.99
C ASP A 629 -39.93 7.10 15.64
N VAL A 630 -40.22 7.83 14.55
CA VAL A 630 -39.40 8.96 14.08
C VAL A 630 -40.22 10.23 14.33
N PRO A 631 -40.08 10.87 15.50
CA PRO A 631 -40.94 11.96 15.90
C PRO A 631 -40.58 13.27 15.19
N LYS A 632 -41.55 14.18 15.16
CA LYS A 632 -41.25 15.60 14.95
C LYS A 632 -40.58 16.14 16.21
N TYR A 633 -39.57 16.99 16.04
CA TYR A 633 -38.89 17.66 17.13
C TYR A 633 -38.86 19.17 16.94
N LYS A 634 -38.69 19.89 18.06
CA LYS A 634 -38.40 21.33 18.08
C LYS A 634 -36.98 21.54 18.56
N GLY A 635 -36.23 22.38 17.85
CA GLY A 635 -34.86 22.74 18.20
C GLY A 635 -34.78 24.17 18.75
N THR A 636 -34.12 24.35 19.90
CA THR A 636 -33.82 25.66 20.47
C THR A 636 -32.30 25.82 20.57
N ARG A 637 -31.75 26.88 19.98
CA ARG A 637 -30.33 27.23 20.09
C ARG A 637 -30.12 28.18 21.28
N PHE A 638 -29.15 27.86 22.13
CA PHE A 638 -28.76 28.66 23.29
C PHE A 638 -27.65 29.65 22.93
N ALA A 639 -27.48 30.68 23.77
CA ALA A 639 -26.41 31.67 23.62
C ALA A 639 -25.01 31.04 23.71
N THR A 640 -24.88 29.88 24.36
CA THR A 640 -23.65 29.06 24.43
C THR A 640 -23.31 28.36 23.11
N GLY A 641 -24.20 28.42 22.09
CA GLY A 641 -24.05 27.71 20.82
C GLY A 641 -24.66 26.30 20.82
N ASP A 642 -24.98 25.75 22.00
CA ASP A 642 -25.65 24.46 22.17
C ASP A 642 -27.06 24.46 21.57
N VAL A 643 -27.51 23.30 21.10
CA VAL A 643 -28.88 23.11 20.64
C VAL A 643 -29.56 22.02 21.46
N LYS A 644 -30.77 22.33 21.95
CA LYS A 644 -31.66 21.34 22.53
C LYS A 644 -32.73 20.92 21.54
N LEU A 645 -32.88 19.62 21.33
CA LEU A 645 -33.97 19.02 20.58
C LEU A 645 -34.96 18.42 21.56
N VAL A 646 -36.24 18.75 21.40
CA VAL A 646 -37.34 18.19 22.21
C VAL A 646 -38.29 17.44 21.30
N ALA A 647 -38.53 16.17 21.62
CA ALA A 647 -39.45 15.28 20.90
C ALA A 647 -40.26 14.42 21.87
N ALA A 648 -41.33 13.79 21.35
CA ALA A 648 -42.11 12.81 22.09
C ALA A 648 -41.89 11.42 21.48
N CYS A 649 -41.61 10.42 22.32
CA CYS A 649 -41.42 9.02 21.96
C CYS A 649 -42.13 8.11 22.95
N LYS A 650 -42.37 6.85 22.56
CA LYS A 650 -42.86 5.82 23.48
C LYS A 650 -41.88 5.63 24.64
N ALA A 651 -42.37 5.71 25.88
CA ALA A 651 -41.57 5.46 27.08
C ALA A 651 -40.91 4.08 27.04
N GLY A 652 -39.66 3.97 27.51
CA GLY A 652 -38.89 2.72 27.49
C GLY A 652 -38.28 2.33 26.14
N SER A 653 -38.59 3.05 25.05
CA SER A 653 -37.85 2.91 23.78
C SER A 653 -36.40 3.40 23.92
N THR A 654 -35.54 3.09 22.96
CA THR A 654 -34.15 3.59 22.95
C THR A 654 -34.01 4.72 21.93
N ALA A 655 -33.54 5.89 22.36
CA ALA A 655 -33.34 7.04 21.49
C ALA A 655 -32.02 6.94 20.72
N TYR A 656 -32.09 7.14 19.40
CA TYR A 656 -30.95 7.24 18.49
C TYR A 656 -30.94 8.59 17.80
N LEU A 657 -29.73 9.11 17.60
CA LEU A 657 -29.48 10.34 16.84
C LEU A 657 -28.70 10.01 15.57
N TYR A 658 -29.24 10.43 14.42
CA TYR A 658 -28.60 10.32 13.12
C TYR A 658 -28.40 11.71 12.52
N MET A 659 -27.17 12.20 12.61
CA MET A 659 -26.76 13.48 12.05
C MET A 659 -25.47 13.28 11.24
N PRO A 660 -25.58 12.70 10.02
CA PRO A 660 -24.42 12.44 9.19
C PRO A 660 -23.73 13.76 8.86
N ARG A 661 -22.41 13.74 8.83
CA ARG A 661 -21.57 14.90 8.53
C ARG A 661 -21.69 16.10 9.50
N VAL A 662 -22.22 15.88 10.71
CA VAL A 662 -22.24 16.88 11.79
C VAL A 662 -21.28 16.49 12.89
N GLY A 663 -20.38 17.40 13.29
CA GLY A 663 -19.36 17.19 14.32
C GLY A 663 -19.74 17.79 15.66
N GLY A 664 -19.14 17.30 16.75
CA GLY A 664 -19.40 17.76 18.11
C GLY A 664 -19.72 16.60 19.05
N ARG A 665 -20.64 16.81 19.98
CA ARG A 665 -21.11 15.76 20.91
C ARG A 665 -22.60 15.91 21.19
N ALA A 666 -23.26 14.80 21.53
CA ALA A 666 -24.67 14.79 21.88
C ALA A 666 -24.99 13.86 23.07
N ARG A 667 -26.04 14.17 23.81
CA ARG A 667 -26.54 13.36 24.94
C ARG A 667 -28.05 13.49 25.13
N LEU A 668 -28.67 12.54 25.83
CA LEU A 668 -29.90 12.84 26.56
C LEU A 668 -29.59 13.80 27.72
N ALA A 669 -30.53 14.65 28.13
CA ALA A 669 -30.34 15.67 29.17
C ALA A 669 -29.64 15.16 30.44
N ASP A 670 -29.99 13.94 30.85
CA ASP A 670 -29.48 13.26 32.06
C ASP A 670 -28.51 12.11 31.73
N GLY A 671 -28.04 12.02 30.48
CA GLY A 671 -27.19 10.93 29.97
C GLY A 671 -25.73 11.34 29.74
N GLU A 672 -24.94 10.37 29.26
CA GLU A 672 -23.54 10.58 28.91
C GLU A 672 -23.38 11.29 27.57
N TRP A 673 -22.26 12.02 27.42
CA TRP A 673 -21.89 12.63 26.15
C TRP A 673 -21.33 11.59 25.18
N HIS A 674 -21.88 11.57 23.99
CA HIS A 674 -21.41 10.74 22.87
C HIS A 674 -20.82 11.62 21.78
N GLU A 675 -19.65 11.25 21.28
CA GLU A 675 -18.94 11.99 20.24
C GLU A 675 -19.58 11.83 18.85
N LEU A 676 -19.67 12.93 18.11
CA LEU A 676 -20.04 13.00 16.70
C LEU A 676 -18.76 13.26 15.88
N SER A 677 -18.26 12.22 15.23
CA SER A 677 -16.91 12.19 14.69
C SER A 677 -16.69 12.90 13.34
N SER A 678 -17.66 13.67 12.85
CA SER A 678 -17.55 14.38 11.57
C SER A 678 -16.63 15.59 11.68
N SER A 679 -15.69 15.67 10.75
CA SER A 679 -14.78 16.80 10.57
C SER A 679 -14.66 17.10 9.08
N ARG A 680 -14.71 18.38 8.73
CA ARG A 680 -14.46 18.88 7.37
C ARG A 680 -13.43 19.98 7.43
N ARG A 681 -12.21 19.65 7.05
CA ARG A 681 -11.06 20.56 6.92
C ARG A 681 -10.28 20.17 5.67
N PRO A 682 -9.42 21.04 5.11
CA PRO A 682 -8.56 20.64 3.99
C PRO A 682 -7.81 19.34 4.31
N GLY A 683 -7.93 18.32 3.44
CA GLY A 683 -7.33 17.00 3.63
C GLY A 683 -8.05 16.04 4.60
N ILE A 684 -9.06 16.50 5.36
CA ILE A 684 -9.81 15.67 6.32
C ILE A 684 -11.31 15.78 6.03
N ASN A 685 -11.92 14.65 5.68
CA ASN A 685 -13.36 14.55 5.49
C ASN A 685 -13.86 13.25 6.13
N THR A 686 -14.74 13.38 7.11
CA THR A 686 -15.35 12.26 7.83
C THR A 686 -16.85 12.47 7.97
N SER A 687 -17.58 11.38 8.25
CA SER A 687 -19.01 11.39 8.54
C SER A 687 -19.27 10.67 9.85
N SER A 688 -20.08 11.29 10.71
CA SER A 688 -20.55 10.69 11.98
C SER A 688 -21.44 9.48 11.71
N ALA A 689 -21.25 8.45 12.52
CA ALA A 689 -22.20 7.34 12.63
C ALA A 689 -23.46 7.79 13.39
N MET A 690 -24.54 7.04 13.23
CA MET A 690 -25.67 7.07 14.17
C MET A 690 -25.17 6.70 15.57
N ILE A 691 -25.70 7.36 16.59
CA ILE A 691 -25.35 7.10 18.00
C ILE A 691 -26.60 6.79 18.81
N GLY A 692 -26.52 5.82 19.72
CA GLY A 692 -27.54 5.58 20.74
C GLY A 692 -27.33 6.55 21.89
N LEU A 693 -28.37 7.29 22.28
CA LEU A 693 -28.30 8.28 23.36
C LEU A 693 -28.79 7.74 24.72
N GLY A 694 -29.52 6.61 24.72
CA GLY A 694 -30.04 5.96 25.92
C GLY A 694 -31.55 5.70 25.89
N THR A 695 -32.09 5.28 27.02
CA THR A 695 -33.51 4.93 27.17
C THR A 695 -34.40 6.16 27.31
N VAL A 696 -35.55 6.17 26.62
CA VAL A 696 -36.57 7.22 26.72
C VAL A 696 -37.23 7.16 28.10
N PRO A 697 -37.26 8.28 28.86
CA PRO A 697 -37.86 8.32 30.19
C PRO A 697 -39.35 7.96 30.21
N ALA A 698 -39.86 7.66 31.41
CA ALA A 698 -41.28 7.35 31.62
C ALA A 698 -42.23 8.48 31.16
N SER A 699 -41.76 9.72 31.13
CA SER A 699 -42.51 10.88 30.62
C SER A 699 -42.77 10.83 29.11
N GLY A 700 -42.03 10.00 28.36
CA GLY A 700 -42.06 9.97 26.89
C GLY A 700 -41.43 11.20 26.22
N VAL A 701 -40.91 12.17 26.98
CA VAL A 701 -40.27 13.37 26.43
C VAL A 701 -38.76 13.12 26.31
N VAL A 702 -38.27 13.24 25.08
CA VAL A 702 -36.84 13.10 24.76
C VAL A 702 -36.24 14.49 24.62
N LEU A 703 -35.33 14.84 25.52
CA LEU A 703 -34.53 16.07 25.44
C LEU A 703 -33.10 15.70 25.08
N VAL A 704 -32.69 16.04 23.86
CA VAL A 704 -31.32 15.82 23.36
C VAL A 704 -30.57 17.15 23.41
N GLU A 705 -29.40 17.15 24.04
CA GLU A 705 -28.47 18.28 23.99
C GLU A 705 -27.38 17.98 22.96
N VAL A 706 -27.12 18.92 22.06
CA VAL A 706 -26.08 18.84 21.03
C VAL A 706 -25.16 20.04 21.16
N ASN A 707 -23.87 19.78 21.31
CA ASN A 707 -22.82 20.79 21.35
C ASN A 707 -21.97 20.68 20.09
N PHE A 708 -21.88 21.76 19.30
CA PHE A 708 -21.15 21.80 18.03
C PHE A 708 -19.70 22.31 18.17
N GLY A 709 -19.24 22.60 19.40
CA GLY A 709 -18.00 23.34 19.63
C GLY A 709 -17.98 24.68 18.90
N ASP A 710 -16.81 25.05 18.36
CA ASP A 710 -16.55 26.38 17.76
C ASP A 710 -17.15 26.58 16.36
N ALA A 711 -17.76 25.55 15.76
CA ALA A 711 -18.27 25.59 14.39
C ALA A 711 -19.78 25.25 14.37
N PRO A 712 -20.68 26.24 14.50
CA PRO A 712 -22.12 25.98 14.53
C PRO A 712 -22.59 25.36 13.21
N GLN A 713 -23.26 24.21 13.31
CA GLN A 713 -23.82 23.51 12.15
C GLN A 713 -25.36 23.54 12.17
N GLY A 714 -25.96 23.31 11.00
CA GLY A 714 -27.40 23.15 10.85
C GLY A 714 -27.85 21.76 11.30
N ILE A 715 -29.00 21.69 11.98
CA ILE A 715 -29.66 20.42 12.29
C ILE A 715 -30.65 20.13 11.15
N PRO A 716 -30.71 18.88 10.64
CA PRO A 716 -31.75 18.50 9.70
C PRO A 716 -33.14 18.90 10.26
N PRO A 717 -34.09 19.35 9.44
CA PRO A 717 -35.41 19.74 9.93
C PRO A 717 -36.29 18.53 10.31
N ARG A 718 -35.93 17.33 9.86
CA ARG A 718 -36.63 16.06 10.13
C ARG A 718 -35.61 14.91 10.16
N ASN A 719 -36.02 13.74 10.67
CA ASN A 719 -35.29 12.46 10.62
C ASN A 719 -33.98 12.41 11.41
N ALA A 720 -33.66 13.40 12.25
CA ALA A 720 -32.48 13.32 13.12
C ALA A 720 -32.69 12.34 14.29
N LEU A 721 -33.88 12.31 14.90
CA LEU A 721 -34.18 11.46 16.06
C LEU A 721 -35.05 10.27 15.66
N GLY A 722 -34.71 9.08 16.15
CA GLY A 722 -35.52 7.88 16.04
C GLY A 722 -35.52 7.11 17.36
N CYS A 723 -36.68 6.57 17.75
CA CYS A 723 -36.90 5.89 19.01
C CYS A 723 -37.25 4.43 18.74
N LEU A 724 -36.34 3.53 19.09
CA LEU A 724 -36.43 2.10 18.81
C LEU A 724 -37.37 1.38 19.79
N ASP A 725 -38.39 0.71 19.26
CA ASP A 725 -39.25 -0.22 19.99
C ASP A 725 -38.59 -1.61 20.04
N GLN A 726 -38.06 -1.97 21.21
CA GLN A 726 -37.38 -3.25 21.43
C GLN A 726 -38.29 -4.46 21.26
N GLN A 727 -39.59 -4.33 21.57
CA GLN A 727 -40.55 -5.42 21.42
C GLN A 727 -40.87 -5.66 19.95
N ALA A 728 -41.01 -4.59 19.16
CA ALA A 728 -41.18 -4.68 17.72
C ALA A 728 -39.96 -5.32 17.05
N LEU A 729 -38.74 -4.94 17.47
CA LEU A 729 -37.51 -5.56 16.98
C LEU A 729 -37.42 -7.04 17.34
N SER A 730 -37.72 -7.42 18.58
CA SER A 730 -37.71 -8.82 19.02
C SER A 730 -38.68 -9.68 18.20
N SER A 731 -39.90 -9.16 17.95
CA SER A 731 -40.90 -9.83 17.10
C SER A 731 -40.42 -9.97 15.65
N ALA A 732 -39.70 -8.96 15.12
CA ALA A 732 -39.10 -9.05 13.81
C ALA A 732 -38.02 -10.14 13.77
N VAL A 733 -37.12 -10.18 14.74
CA VAL A 733 -36.06 -11.20 14.86
C VAL A 733 -36.65 -12.62 14.86
N GLU A 734 -37.68 -12.88 15.68
CA GLU A 734 -38.34 -14.19 15.75
C GLU A 734 -38.91 -14.60 14.39
N LYS A 735 -39.59 -13.68 13.70
CA LYS A 735 -40.13 -13.93 12.36
C LYS A 735 -39.02 -14.24 11.35
N LEU A 736 -37.92 -13.49 11.38
CA LEU A 736 -36.80 -13.70 10.46
C LEU A 736 -36.07 -15.02 10.72
N ARG A 737 -35.99 -15.46 11.98
CA ARG A 737 -35.45 -16.77 12.36
C ARG A 737 -36.36 -17.90 11.90
N ALA A 738 -37.67 -17.79 12.13
CA ALA A 738 -38.65 -18.81 11.79
C ALA A 738 -38.70 -19.13 10.29
N THR A 739 -38.40 -18.15 9.43
CA THR A 739 -38.36 -18.33 7.97
C THR A 739 -36.94 -18.31 7.40
N GLY A 740 -35.91 -18.21 8.24
CA GLY A 740 -34.52 -18.11 7.81
C GLY A 740 -33.94 -19.45 7.35
N ALA A 741 -32.71 -19.43 6.86
CA ALA A 741 -31.97 -20.67 6.61
C ALA A 741 -31.81 -21.47 7.90
N THR A 742 -31.99 -22.78 7.81
CA THR A 742 -31.80 -23.70 8.95
C THR A 742 -30.33 -24.02 9.18
N ASP A 743 -29.53 -23.88 8.13
CA ASP A 743 -28.10 -24.13 8.15
C ASP A 743 -27.40 -23.23 7.11
N VAL A 744 -26.21 -22.74 7.44
CA VAL A 744 -25.38 -21.91 6.57
C VAL A 744 -23.94 -22.35 6.70
N GLU A 745 -23.32 -22.68 5.58
CA GLU A 745 -21.89 -22.97 5.48
C GLU A 745 -21.22 -21.87 4.65
N THR A 746 -19.99 -21.52 5.01
CA THR A 746 -19.18 -20.56 4.24
C THR A 746 -17.83 -21.19 3.90
N GLY A 747 -17.41 -21.03 2.65
CA GLY A 747 -16.03 -21.27 2.22
C GLY A 747 -15.27 -19.95 2.08
N GLY A 748 -14.05 -20.00 1.54
CA GLY A 748 -13.23 -18.79 1.38
C GLY A 748 -13.91 -17.67 0.58
N HIS A 749 -14.62 -18.02 -0.49
CA HIS A 749 -15.39 -17.07 -1.32
C HIS A 749 -16.75 -17.63 -1.77
N SER A 750 -17.32 -18.53 -0.98
CA SER A 750 -18.60 -19.20 -1.27
C SER A 750 -19.49 -19.26 -0.04
N LEU A 751 -20.80 -19.34 -0.28
CA LEU A 751 -21.82 -19.47 0.74
C LEU A 751 -22.83 -20.52 0.29
N HIS A 752 -23.18 -21.43 1.19
CA HIS A 752 -24.19 -22.45 0.99
C HIS A 752 -25.23 -22.32 2.10
N ALA A 753 -26.51 -22.23 1.74
CA ALA A 753 -27.58 -22.09 2.71
C ALA A 753 -28.69 -23.10 2.44
N THR A 754 -29.04 -23.85 3.48
CA THR A 754 -30.19 -24.76 3.49
C THR A 754 -31.42 -24.02 3.98
N LEU A 755 -32.46 -24.00 3.17
CA LEU A 755 -33.71 -23.29 3.43
C LEU A 755 -34.79 -24.26 3.91
N PRO A 756 -35.76 -23.79 4.70
CA PRO A 756 -36.95 -24.57 5.02
C PRO A 756 -37.65 -25.07 3.77
N ALA A 757 -38.12 -26.31 3.79
CA ALA A 757 -38.79 -26.93 2.65
C ALA A 757 -39.99 -26.06 2.19
N GLY A 758 -40.08 -25.84 0.88
CA GLY A 758 -41.16 -25.02 0.31
C GLY A 758 -40.94 -23.51 0.37
N SER A 759 -39.71 -23.04 0.68
CA SER A 759 -39.38 -21.61 0.69
C SER A 759 -39.64 -20.94 -0.67
N LYS A 760 -40.27 -19.76 -0.63
CA LYS A 760 -40.68 -18.97 -1.81
C LYS A 760 -40.36 -17.49 -1.62
N GLY A 761 -40.20 -16.78 -2.74
CA GLY A 761 -39.92 -15.35 -2.76
C GLY A 761 -38.45 -15.08 -2.97
N TRP A 762 -37.75 -14.62 -1.94
CA TRP A 762 -36.37 -14.15 -2.01
C TRP A 762 -35.54 -14.65 -0.84
N ALA A 763 -34.34 -15.13 -1.09
CA ALA A 763 -33.32 -15.25 -0.07
C ALA A 763 -32.51 -13.95 -0.02
N VAL A 764 -32.46 -13.31 1.14
CA VAL A 764 -31.65 -12.11 1.39
C VAL A 764 -30.48 -12.52 2.27
N VAL A 765 -29.28 -12.21 1.83
CA VAL A 765 -28.03 -12.53 2.53
C VAL A 765 -27.49 -11.25 3.17
N GLY A 766 -27.11 -11.31 4.46
CA GLY A 766 -26.47 -10.22 5.22
C GLY A 766 -25.03 -9.93 4.77
N VAL A 767 -24.83 -9.76 3.46
CA VAL A 767 -23.55 -9.58 2.77
C VAL A 767 -23.76 -8.52 1.67
N PRO A 768 -22.82 -7.56 1.50
CA PRO A 768 -22.94 -6.54 0.47
C PRO A 768 -23.01 -7.13 -0.95
N LYS A 769 -23.94 -6.63 -1.77
CA LYS A 769 -24.00 -6.90 -3.21
C LYS A 769 -22.93 -6.06 -3.90
N ILE A 770 -21.76 -6.66 -4.08
CA ILE A 770 -20.72 -6.21 -5.01
C ILE A 770 -20.75 -7.02 -6.30
N ASP A 771 -20.11 -6.53 -7.36
CA ASP A 771 -20.01 -7.26 -8.62
C ASP A 771 -19.00 -8.42 -8.50
N GLY A 772 -19.37 -9.58 -9.06
CA GLY A 772 -18.59 -10.82 -8.96
C GLY A 772 -19.36 -11.99 -8.33
N TRP A 773 -20.47 -11.70 -7.63
CA TRP A 773 -21.36 -12.73 -7.08
C TRP A 773 -22.20 -13.42 -8.16
N THR A 774 -22.25 -14.75 -8.08
CA THR A 774 -23.16 -15.61 -8.85
C THR A 774 -23.82 -16.60 -7.91
N CYS A 775 -25.14 -16.78 -8.00
CA CYS A 775 -25.89 -17.67 -7.13
C CYS A 775 -26.72 -18.70 -7.92
N LYS A 776 -26.93 -19.88 -7.35
CA LYS A 776 -27.81 -20.96 -7.83
C LYS A 776 -28.88 -21.23 -6.79
N VAL A 777 -30.05 -21.67 -7.25
CA VAL A 777 -31.18 -22.05 -6.39
C VAL A 777 -31.53 -23.50 -6.71
N ALA A 778 -31.57 -24.37 -5.71
CA ALA A 778 -31.87 -25.80 -5.85
C ALA A 778 -31.11 -26.49 -7.01
N GLY A 779 -29.82 -26.20 -7.17
CA GLY A 779 -28.98 -26.75 -8.26
C GLY A 779 -29.26 -26.21 -9.67
N GLY A 780 -30.13 -25.20 -9.81
CA GLY A 780 -30.47 -24.57 -11.08
C GLY A 780 -29.34 -23.78 -11.73
N LYS A 781 -29.67 -23.06 -12.82
CA LYS A 781 -28.69 -22.25 -13.56
C LYS A 781 -28.15 -21.12 -12.68
N PRO A 782 -26.83 -20.83 -12.75
CA PRO A 782 -26.27 -19.67 -12.08
C PRO A 782 -26.90 -18.37 -12.58
N GLN A 783 -27.20 -17.47 -11.64
CA GLN A 783 -27.80 -16.16 -11.89
C GLN A 783 -27.10 -15.08 -11.06
N THR A 784 -27.04 -13.87 -11.60
CA THR A 784 -26.55 -12.70 -10.86
C THR A 784 -27.60 -12.29 -9.81
N PRO A 785 -27.24 -12.15 -8.53
CA PRO A 785 -28.18 -11.71 -7.51
C PRO A 785 -28.60 -10.25 -7.72
N ARG A 786 -29.78 -9.89 -7.23
CA ARG A 786 -30.30 -8.52 -7.24
C ARG A 786 -29.76 -7.73 -6.03
N ASN A 787 -29.76 -6.42 -6.17
CA ASN A 787 -29.48 -5.50 -5.07
C ASN A 787 -30.78 -5.22 -4.30
N PHE A 788 -30.77 -5.51 -2.99
CA PHE A 788 -31.82 -5.10 -2.06
C PHE A 788 -31.22 -4.23 -0.97
N GLY A 789 -31.31 -2.91 -1.12
CA GLY A 789 -30.78 -1.93 -0.15
C GLY A 789 -29.27 -2.09 0.11
N GLY A 790 -28.52 -2.53 -0.90
CA GLY A 790 -27.09 -2.82 -0.84
C GLY A 790 -26.74 -4.28 -0.54
N LEU A 791 -27.70 -5.12 -0.14
CA LEU A 791 -27.49 -6.54 0.15
C LEU A 791 -27.77 -7.45 -1.05
N ILE A 792 -27.21 -8.66 -1.00
CA ILE A 792 -27.47 -9.73 -1.97
C ILE A 792 -28.91 -10.25 -1.78
N ALA A 793 -29.70 -10.24 -2.86
CA ALA A 793 -31.02 -10.85 -2.91
C ALA A 793 -31.16 -11.83 -4.08
N VAL A 794 -31.46 -13.09 -3.78
CA VAL A 794 -31.60 -14.18 -4.75
C VAL A 794 -33.08 -14.55 -4.92
N PRO A 795 -33.65 -14.49 -6.13
CA PRO A 795 -35.02 -14.91 -6.36
C PRO A 795 -35.14 -16.43 -6.25
N LEU A 796 -36.06 -16.91 -5.42
CA LEU A 796 -36.38 -18.33 -5.27
C LEU A 796 -37.44 -18.70 -6.32
N THR A 797 -37.00 -19.29 -7.43
CA THR A 797 -37.89 -19.76 -8.49
C THR A 797 -38.58 -21.06 -8.07
N GLY A 798 -39.89 -21.05 -7.86
CA GLY A 798 -40.65 -22.19 -7.36
C GLY A 798 -40.46 -22.41 -5.85
N THR A 799 -40.52 -23.67 -5.40
CA THR A 799 -40.14 -24.07 -4.04
C THR A 799 -38.66 -24.39 -4.02
N ALA A 800 -37.89 -23.67 -3.20
CA ALA A 800 -36.46 -23.89 -3.02
C ALA A 800 -36.17 -24.41 -1.61
N ASP A 801 -35.16 -25.25 -1.50
CA ASP A 801 -34.60 -25.79 -0.26
C ASP A 801 -33.11 -25.42 -0.10
N ARG A 802 -32.50 -24.79 -1.12
CA ARG A 802 -31.07 -24.47 -1.12
C ARG A 802 -30.73 -23.24 -1.96
N VAL A 803 -29.77 -22.45 -1.47
CA VAL A 803 -29.13 -21.34 -2.19
C VAL A 803 -27.62 -21.48 -2.08
N ASP A 804 -26.93 -21.44 -3.22
CA ASP A 804 -25.47 -21.52 -3.29
C ASP A 804 -24.94 -20.28 -4.01
N CYS A 805 -24.06 -19.52 -3.37
CA CYS A 805 -23.44 -18.32 -3.95
C CYS A 805 -21.91 -18.46 -3.99
N THR A 806 -21.29 -17.92 -5.02
CA THR A 806 -19.83 -17.90 -5.17
C THR A 806 -19.40 -16.55 -5.73
N PHE A 807 -18.30 -16.01 -5.19
CA PHE A 807 -17.71 -14.77 -5.64
C PHE A 807 -16.49 -15.03 -6.52
N VAL A 808 -16.46 -14.40 -7.69
CA VAL A 808 -15.28 -14.36 -8.57
C VAL A 808 -14.95 -12.90 -8.84
N PRO A 809 -13.74 -12.42 -8.48
CA PRO A 809 -13.34 -11.04 -8.75
C PRO A 809 -13.54 -10.68 -10.23
N PRO A 810 -14.22 -9.57 -10.54
CA PRO A 810 -14.34 -9.09 -11.92
C PRO A 810 -12.96 -9.02 -12.60
N GLY A 811 -12.88 -9.41 -13.87
CA GLY A 811 -11.62 -9.42 -14.62
C GLY A 811 -10.72 -10.64 -14.41
N LEU A 812 -10.89 -11.43 -13.34
CA LEU A 812 -10.00 -12.57 -13.04
C LEU A 812 -9.96 -13.60 -14.17
N LEU A 813 -11.11 -14.06 -14.67
CA LEU A 813 -11.17 -15.08 -15.74
C LEU A 813 -10.52 -14.60 -17.05
N ARG A 814 -10.70 -13.32 -17.42
CA ARG A 814 -10.03 -12.72 -18.59
C ARG A 814 -8.52 -12.62 -18.35
N GLY A 815 -8.14 -12.25 -17.13
CA GLY A 815 -6.74 -12.20 -16.72
C GLY A 815 -6.06 -13.56 -16.80
N LEU A 816 -6.72 -14.62 -16.35
CA LEU A 816 -6.27 -16.01 -16.47
C LEU A 816 -6.05 -16.42 -17.93
N ALA A 817 -6.98 -16.09 -18.83
CA ALA A 817 -6.82 -16.37 -20.26
C ALA A 817 -5.61 -15.64 -20.87
N ILE A 818 -5.42 -14.34 -20.55
CA ILE A 818 -4.28 -13.55 -21.02
C ILE A 818 -2.95 -14.08 -20.43
N GLY A 819 -2.93 -14.39 -19.14
CA GLY A 819 -1.77 -14.96 -18.45
C GLY A 819 -1.37 -16.30 -19.03
N ALA A 820 -2.32 -17.19 -19.31
CA ALA A 820 -2.08 -18.48 -19.96
C ALA A 820 -1.49 -18.29 -21.37
N ALA A 821 -2.05 -17.39 -22.18
CA ALA A 821 -1.53 -17.08 -23.51
C ALA A 821 -0.10 -16.52 -23.44
N ALA A 822 0.18 -15.64 -22.49
CA ALA A 822 1.51 -15.08 -22.26
C ALA A 822 2.53 -16.14 -21.79
N ALA A 823 2.10 -17.10 -20.96
CA ALA A 823 2.93 -18.23 -20.53
C ALA A 823 3.31 -19.11 -21.73
N VAL A 824 2.35 -19.47 -22.58
CA VAL A 824 2.59 -20.22 -23.82
C VAL A 824 3.54 -19.47 -24.74
N ALA A 825 3.33 -18.16 -24.95
CA ALA A 825 4.21 -17.34 -25.78
C ALA A 825 5.64 -17.27 -25.22
N THR A 826 5.79 -17.15 -23.90
CA THR A 826 7.09 -17.12 -23.21
C THR A 826 7.83 -18.45 -23.35
N LEU A 827 7.13 -19.58 -23.20
CA LEU A 827 7.69 -20.91 -23.44
C LEU A 827 8.07 -21.11 -24.92
N GLY A 828 7.27 -20.59 -25.86
CA GLY A 828 7.59 -20.58 -27.29
C GLY A 828 8.91 -19.91 -27.62
N ILE A 829 9.26 -18.80 -26.93
CA ILE A 829 10.56 -18.12 -27.08
C ILE A 829 11.73 -19.05 -26.71
N VAL A 830 11.56 -19.90 -25.69
CA VAL A 830 12.57 -20.90 -25.28
C VAL A 830 12.74 -21.96 -26.35
N LEU A 831 11.63 -22.55 -26.80
CA LEU A 831 11.62 -23.66 -27.75
C LEU A 831 12.24 -23.25 -29.09
N ILE A 832 11.85 -22.09 -29.64
CA ILE A 832 12.43 -21.55 -30.88
C ILE A 832 13.93 -21.27 -30.69
N GLY A 833 14.33 -20.76 -29.53
CA GLY A 833 15.73 -20.53 -29.19
C GLY A 833 16.55 -21.82 -29.14
N ALA A 834 15.99 -22.91 -28.61
CA ALA A 834 16.62 -24.22 -28.54
C ALA A 834 16.75 -24.88 -29.93
N VAL A 835 15.68 -24.84 -30.74
CA VAL A 835 15.68 -25.38 -32.11
C VAL A 835 16.71 -24.66 -32.99
N ARG A 836 16.81 -23.33 -32.90
CA ARG A 836 17.81 -22.56 -33.65
C ARG A 836 19.25 -22.86 -33.23
N ARG A 837 19.49 -23.19 -31.95
CA ARG A 837 20.82 -23.63 -31.50
C ARG A 837 21.14 -25.02 -32.05
N ARG A 838 20.20 -25.96 -31.98
CA ARG A 838 20.37 -27.32 -32.53
C ARG A 838 20.64 -27.31 -34.05
N ARG A 839 19.93 -26.48 -34.81
CA ARG A 839 20.17 -26.35 -36.26
C ARG A 839 21.55 -25.75 -36.58
N ARG A 840 22.05 -24.85 -35.74
CA ARG A 840 23.39 -24.25 -35.89
C ARG A 840 24.54 -25.14 -35.43
N SER A 841 24.26 -26.14 -34.59
CA SER A 841 25.25 -27.16 -34.20
C SER A 841 25.22 -28.37 -35.14
N ALA A 842 24.24 -28.45 -36.04
CA ALA A 842 24.11 -29.49 -37.06
C ALA A 842 24.48 -29.01 -38.48
N SER A 843 24.80 -27.73 -38.62
CA SER A 843 25.36 -27.07 -39.81
C SER A 843 26.77 -26.59 -39.49
#